data_AF-A0A8H4JE21-F1
#
_entry.id   AF-A0A8H4JE21-F1
#
_cell.length_a   1.000
_cell.length_b   1.000
_cell.length_c   1.000
_cell.angle_alpha   90.00
_cell.angle_beta   90.00
_cell.angle_gamma   90.00
#
_symmetry.space_group_name_H-M   'P 1'
#
loop_
_entity.id
_entity.type
_entity.pdbx_description
1 polymer ?
#
loop_
_entity_poly.entity_id
_entity_poly.type
_entity_poly.pdbx_seq_one_letter_code
_entity_poly.pdbx_strand_id
1 'polypeptide(L)'
;MRRLLEILLQILFLGVIVAAADECSASKPCEIGCCSKYGFCGLGPNFCDTKVCVNNCERKAECDPGDFGKQYVNATKCPLNVCFSRHGFCGTTKDFCGNKKVKRPSCSVNIQGFDRVVGYYEGWSANRPCNQFYPEQLPVGVYTHLNYAFASIDPVSFQVVPSLSTDVDMYKRVTNLKKADPDLKVFIAIGGWTFNDPGPTATTFSDIARSQANTEKFSNSLRRFMTRYNFDGVDLDWEYPGADDRSGRAEDYKNFPIFLRRLKAILKSSSGRDGVSLTLPASYWYLQHFDINAIQKHIDFFNIMSYDLHGTWDKGNKWVGAYLNSHTNLTEITQALDLLWRNNLSSDKVVLGLAFYGRAFTVENTACTKPGCTYASGGKARSCSNEVSVILNSEIEDIFNSSSVKPTLYKKEAVKILNYEKNQWVAYDDEDTFKLKADFARGQCLGGLMVWAVSHDTKDAKYTAALAKAANRKFVAALPATDGSSTTIKTKHAQCKWTNCAENCPSGWLRVPRADDQARKDEYMVDEGGCNGLGIHQFCCPPGEKVPQCGRYDFNNGGCGGKCPNSMVEIGSLSKYCDKSYEVACCSATGKSMQLYNQCSWSKDFPNCDKGTCSSGSVEIAKSMSGSGGAFCSAVGGAGGDPFSNKKKVGQERKYCCHDDLKDQKWSDCEWESHIGVIPKNWGGLGYCISGCPSDKVRVTMDYNSRECYNGGARAKCCTLSFSTTVTKNPEDKELADALDIFLDKPICTNETQSFRYESQEVVISRLTKMLYSSVSLDTAATWDSKVGGKYKNLKYKSIRDWSRSDDYAIRLGSTRLPESIVCQLDFYNKNIGGEDVLTCYQGKSIRPKSKRSLDLPLDALSYASMHGDTSSASPHGLFKRDQQYTITTISKLTGAQVILNVWGISYPSSGEFYATDSIWQRTYDFISTNCFDPAVGLIVRQPGNNDGLVTEHIFEKQGVLNFIRTTISGLLPDNRVSSFPGIDPSFWATTAFHQLQNVAPIGGGELAPIRRIFTVLGADNYRDPFVLAGDRLNGVKATLWGYNDLADPNDMNTWVLSDPVRFLNQIRFVIGTIRYLNQDTVNRHLAGIITNLRVELALAEALYRSEHPTAAIPNVVGRFDEWAYVHFRTINLNVQDFVFTWVGVVNSLQVLAAAAGALAVNLDRVPGQP
;
A
#
# COMPACT_ATOMS: atom_id res chain seq x y z
N MET A 1 -87.92 9.29 23.60
CA MET A 1 -87.47 7.92 23.27
C MET A 1 -86.56 7.84 22.04
N ARG A 2 -86.90 8.44 20.88
CA ARG A 2 -86.00 8.43 19.70
C ARG A 2 -84.64 9.12 19.92
N ARG A 3 -84.59 10.24 20.67
CA ARG A 3 -83.33 10.91 21.08
C ARG A 3 -82.51 10.15 22.13
N LEU A 4 -83.14 9.27 22.92
CA LEU A 4 -82.43 8.40 23.86
C LEU A 4 -81.83 7.19 23.14
N LEU A 5 -82.48 6.71 22.08
CA LEU A 5 -81.96 5.66 21.20
C LEU A 5 -80.79 6.16 20.34
N GLU A 6 -80.81 7.42 19.88
CA GLU A 6 -79.69 8.03 19.14
C GLU A 6 -78.47 8.31 20.03
N ILE A 7 -78.66 8.68 21.31
CA ILE A 7 -77.55 8.85 22.26
C ILE A 7 -76.98 7.49 22.68
N LEU A 8 -77.82 6.45 22.85
CA LEU A 8 -77.34 5.08 23.12
C LEU A 8 -76.63 4.45 21.90
N LEU A 9 -77.08 4.72 20.66
CA LEU A 9 -76.37 4.27 19.45
C LEU A 9 -75.06 5.04 19.21
N GLN A 10 -74.98 6.32 19.58
CA GLN A 10 -73.72 7.09 19.48
C GLN A 10 -72.70 6.70 20.57
N ILE A 11 -73.15 6.24 21.73
CA ILE A 11 -72.25 5.69 22.77
C ILE A 11 -71.79 4.26 22.40
N LEU A 12 -72.58 3.50 21.62
CA LEU A 12 -72.18 2.17 21.11
C LEU A 12 -71.25 2.21 19.88
N PHE A 13 -71.17 3.33 19.14
CA PHE A 13 -70.23 3.51 18.01
C PHE A 13 -68.99 4.35 18.33
N LEU A 14 -68.87 4.89 19.55
CA LEU A 14 -67.63 5.44 20.11
C LEU A 14 -66.82 4.38 20.88
N GLY A 15 -67.11 3.10 20.63
CA GLY A 15 -66.26 1.98 20.98
C GLY A 15 -64.94 2.05 20.20
N VAL A 16 -63.98 2.79 20.75
CA VAL A 16 -62.66 2.24 21.04
C VAL A 16 -62.07 1.43 19.87
N ILE A 17 -61.43 2.09 18.91
CA ILE A 17 -60.23 1.49 18.31
C ILE A 17 -59.12 1.64 19.36
N VAL A 18 -59.22 0.88 20.45
CA VAL A 18 -58.02 0.42 21.16
C VAL A 18 -57.46 -0.60 20.20
N ALA A 19 -56.28 -0.30 19.65
CA ALA A 19 -55.45 -1.30 19.01
C ALA A 19 -55.54 -2.58 19.85
N ALA A 20 -55.93 -3.70 19.22
CA ALA A 20 -56.13 -4.98 19.89
C ALA A 20 -54.99 -5.19 20.89
N ALA A 21 -55.30 -5.10 22.18
CA ALA A 21 -54.30 -5.45 23.19
C ALA A 21 -54.07 -6.94 22.99
N ASP A 22 -52.82 -7.34 22.74
CA ASP A 22 -52.48 -8.75 22.57
C ASP A 22 -53.01 -9.53 23.78
N GLU A 23 -54.04 -10.34 23.54
CA GLU A 23 -54.61 -11.20 24.56
C GLU A 23 -53.57 -12.27 24.92
N CYS A 24 -53.21 -12.33 26.20
CA CYS A 24 -52.23 -13.26 26.74
C CYS A 24 -52.83 -14.13 27.84
N SER A 25 -52.16 -15.23 28.19
CA SER A 25 -52.59 -16.11 29.28
C SER A 25 -51.40 -16.82 29.91
N ALA A 26 -51.66 -17.65 30.92
CA ALA A 26 -50.65 -18.54 31.48
C ALA A 26 -50.02 -19.49 30.45
N SER A 27 -50.72 -19.81 29.34
CA SER A 27 -50.22 -20.67 28.26
C SER A 27 -49.82 -19.90 26.98
N LYS A 28 -50.19 -18.62 26.86
CA LYS A 28 -49.87 -17.77 25.72
C LYS A 28 -49.06 -16.55 26.17
N PRO A 29 -47.73 -16.54 25.97
CA PRO A 29 -46.89 -15.40 26.38
C PRO A 29 -47.14 -14.17 25.51
N CYS A 30 -46.77 -13.01 26.02
CA CYS A 30 -46.75 -11.76 25.26
C CYS A 30 -45.57 -11.74 24.28
N GLU A 31 -45.74 -11.14 23.09
CA GLU A 31 -44.62 -10.86 22.18
C GLU A 31 -43.62 -9.89 22.86
N ILE A 32 -44.16 -8.86 23.53
CA ILE A 32 -43.38 -7.87 24.27
C ILE A 32 -44.01 -7.68 25.66
N GLY A 33 -43.21 -7.87 26.70
CA GLY A 33 -43.59 -7.63 28.10
C GLY A 33 -44.12 -8.85 28.85
N CYS A 34 -44.67 -8.58 30.03
CA CYS A 34 -45.24 -9.54 30.96
C CYS A 34 -46.74 -9.69 30.69
N CYS A 35 -47.25 -10.91 30.85
CA CYS A 35 -48.67 -11.18 30.77
C CYS A 35 -49.31 -11.00 32.15
N SER A 36 -50.25 -10.06 32.28
CA SER A 36 -51.04 -9.91 33.49
C SER A 36 -52.14 -10.97 33.59
N LYS A 37 -52.58 -11.30 34.81
CA LYS A 37 -53.72 -12.19 35.08
C LYS A 37 -55.05 -11.69 34.51
N TYR A 38 -55.10 -10.46 34.03
CA TYR A 38 -56.25 -9.85 33.35
C TYR A 38 -56.23 -10.06 31.84
N GLY A 39 -55.23 -10.76 31.30
CA GLY A 39 -55.12 -11.10 29.89
C GLY A 39 -54.47 -10.03 29.02
N PHE A 40 -53.81 -9.04 29.62
CA PHE A 40 -53.16 -7.93 28.90
C PHE A 40 -51.64 -7.97 29.02
N CYS A 41 -50.96 -7.66 27.92
CA CYS A 41 -49.52 -7.49 27.83
C CYS A 41 -49.05 -6.08 28.23
N GLY A 42 -47.94 -6.01 28.97
CA GLY A 42 -47.31 -4.74 29.29
C GLY A 42 -46.02 -4.89 30.10
N LEU A 43 -45.39 -3.77 30.42
CA LEU A 43 -44.13 -3.72 31.19
C LEU A 43 -44.32 -2.90 32.47
N GLY A 44 -43.45 -3.14 33.45
CA GLY A 44 -43.49 -2.45 34.75
C GLY A 44 -44.33 -3.16 35.81
N PRO A 45 -44.45 -2.59 37.01
CA PRO A 45 -45.06 -3.25 38.17
C PRO A 45 -46.52 -3.67 37.93
N ASN A 46 -47.29 -2.91 37.14
CA ASN A 46 -48.70 -3.22 36.87
C ASN A 46 -48.90 -4.49 36.03
N PHE A 47 -47.84 -5.02 35.42
CA PHE A 47 -47.90 -6.21 34.57
C PHE A 47 -46.94 -7.30 35.03
N CYS A 48 -45.76 -6.93 35.53
CA CYS A 48 -44.65 -7.82 35.85
C CYS A 48 -44.51 -8.15 37.34
N ASP A 49 -45.31 -7.54 38.22
CA ASP A 49 -45.30 -7.90 39.64
C ASP A 49 -45.73 -9.36 39.84
N THR A 50 -45.08 -10.08 40.76
CA THR A 50 -45.32 -11.51 40.98
C THR A 50 -46.75 -11.84 41.42
N LYS A 51 -47.52 -10.85 41.93
CA LYS A 51 -48.94 -11.01 42.29
C LYS A 51 -49.91 -10.76 41.14
N VAL A 52 -49.41 -10.22 40.02
CA VAL A 52 -50.21 -9.80 38.86
C VAL A 52 -49.84 -10.62 37.62
N CYS A 53 -48.58 -10.94 37.45
CA CYS A 53 -48.07 -11.63 36.28
C CYS A 53 -48.36 -13.14 36.29
N VAL A 54 -48.71 -13.69 35.12
CA VAL A 54 -48.97 -15.12 34.91
C VAL A 54 -48.05 -15.77 33.87
N ASN A 55 -47.32 -14.97 33.07
CA ASN A 55 -46.35 -15.46 32.08
C ASN A 55 -45.35 -14.33 31.69
N ASN A 56 -44.13 -14.66 31.26
CA ASN A 56 -43.04 -13.71 30.96
C ASN A 56 -42.70 -12.73 32.11
N CYS A 57 -42.82 -13.15 33.36
CA CYS A 57 -42.75 -12.25 34.53
C CYS A 57 -41.35 -11.68 34.80
N GLU A 58 -40.33 -12.30 34.22
CA GLU A 58 -38.95 -11.88 34.24
C GLU A 58 -38.63 -10.73 33.26
N ARG A 59 -39.55 -10.40 32.34
CA ARG A 59 -39.34 -9.33 31.37
C ARG A 59 -39.25 -7.97 32.06
N LYS A 60 -38.32 -7.17 31.59
CA LYS A 60 -38.03 -5.82 32.10
C LYS A 60 -38.18 -4.79 31.00
N ALA A 61 -38.63 -3.60 31.39
CA ALA A 61 -38.63 -2.44 30.53
C ALA A 61 -37.19 -2.01 30.21
N GLU A 62 -36.99 -1.35 29.06
CA GLU A 62 -35.68 -0.88 28.62
C GLU A 62 -35.16 0.23 29.55
N CYS A 63 -36.03 1.21 29.85
CA CYS A 63 -35.75 2.27 30.82
C CYS A 63 -36.92 2.54 31.78
N ASP A 64 -36.62 3.15 32.92
CA ASP A 64 -37.59 3.56 33.93
C ASP A 64 -38.31 4.86 33.53
N PRO A 65 -39.65 4.86 33.34
CA PRO A 65 -40.41 6.08 33.10
C PRO A 65 -40.54 6.98 34.36
N GLY A 66 -40.04 6.54 35.50
CA GLY A 66 -39.92 7.32 36.75
C GLY A 66 -40.67 6.70 37.93
N ASP A 67 -41.51 5.70 37.69
CA ASP A 67 -42.40 5.07 38.67
C ASP A 67 -42.38 3.54 38.61
N PHE A 68 -41.56 2.94 37.74
CA PHE A 68 -41.49 1.48 37.65
C PHE A 68 -40.63 0.91 38.78
N GLY A 69 -39.45 1.48 39.03
CA GLY A 69 -38.49 0.97 40.00
C GLY A 69 -37.51 -0.04 39.41
N LYS A 70 -36.30 -0.08 39.99
CA LYS A 70 -35.10 -0.76 39.43
C LYS A 70 -35.28 -2.25 39.13
N GLN A 71 -36.18 -2.93 39.85
CA GLN A 71 -36.42 -4.36 39.67
C GLN A 71 -37.16 -4.69 38.37
N TYR A 72 -37.91 -3.75 37.79
CA TYR A 72 -38.70 -3.98 36.57
C TYR A 72 -38.08 -3.37 35.30
N VAL A 73 -36.85 -2.85 35.37
CA VAL A 73 -36.17 -2.17 34.26
C VAL A 73 -34.75 -2.68 34.08
N ASN A 74 -34.24 -2.65 32.84
CA ASN A 74 -32.85 -2.98 32.50
C ASN A 74 -31.90 -1.83 32.85
N ALA A 75 -32.34 -0.59 32.64
CA ALA A 75 -31.60 0.61 33.01
C ALA A 75 -32.53 1.67 33.63
N THR A 76 -31.99 2.52 34.51
CA THR A 76 -32.75 3.66 35.05
C THR A 76 -32.79 4.85 34.09
N LYS A 77 -32.00 4.83 33.01
CA LYS A 77 -31.97 5.82 31.95
C LYS A 77 -31.84 5.12 30.61
N CYS A 78 -32.46 5.71 29.60
CA CYS A 78 -32.36 5.27 28.23
C CYS A 78 -30.93 5.55 27.68
N PRO A 79 -30.34 4.65 26.89
CA PRO A 79 -29.03 4.88 26.25
C PRO A 79 -28.98 6.21 25.47
N LEU A 80 -27.78 6.80 25.37
CA LEU A 80 -27.55 8.09 24.72
C LEU A 80 -28.42 9.26 25.26
N ASN A 81 -28.99 9.13 26.46
CA ASN A 81 -29.88 10.14 27.05
C ASN A 81 -31.06 10.52 26.13
N VAL A 82 -31.59 9.54 25.40
CA VAL A 82 -32.88 9.67 24.70
C VAL A 82 -34.04 9.64 25.70
N CYS A 83 -35.27 9.88 25.23
CA CYS A 83 -36.44 9.99 26.10
C CYS A 83 -37.09 8.61 26.33
N PHE A 84 -37.82 8.49 27.44
CA PHE A 84 -38.62 7.31 27.76
C PHE A 84 -40.07 7.51 27.32
N SER A 85 -40.70 6.45 26.83
CA SER A 85 -42.15 6.38 26.74
C SER A 85 -42.74 6.03 28.10
N ARG A 86 -44.03 6.32 28.30
CA ARG A 86 -44.80 5.88 29.49
C ARG A 86 -44.87 4.34 29.65
N HIS A 87 -44.45 3.60 28.62
CA HIS A 87 -44.47 2.14 28.57
C HIS A 87 -43.10 1.50 28.80
N GLY A 88 -42.06 2.31 29.10
CA GLY A 88 -40.73 1.81 29.44
C GLY A 88 -39.81 1.51 28.24
N PHE A 89 -40.01 2.22 27.11
CA PHE A 89 -39.17 2.11 25.91
C PHE A 89 -38.38 3.40 25.65
N CYS A 90 -37.22 3.29 24.99
CA CYS A 90 -36.38 4.42 24.61
C CYS A 90 -36.75 4.97 23.23
N GLY A 91 -36.68 6.30 23.04
CA GLY A 91 -36.89 6.91 21.72
C GLY A 91 -36.66 8.42 21.66
N THR A 92 -36.62 8.93 20.43
CA THR A 92 -36.31 10.34 20.12
C THR A 92 -37.51 11.12 19.58
N THR A 93 -38.60 10.46 19.22
CA THR A 93 -39.78 11.10 18.62
C THR A 93 -40.61 11.86 19.66
N LYS A 94 -41.61 12.61 19.20
CA LYS A 94 -42.53 13.35 20.06
C LYS A 94 -43.28 12.45 21.05
N ASP A 95 -43.54 11.20 20.70
CA ASP A 95 -44.24 10.24 21.58
C ASP A 95 -43.41 9.84 22.80
N PHE A 96 -42.09 9.97 22.71
CA PHE A 96 -41.16 9.72 23.81
C PHE A 96 -40.74 11.02 24.49
N CYS A 97 -40.42 12.06 23.73
CA CYS A 97 -39.86 13.30 24.25
C CYS A 97 -40.89 14.38 24.61
N GLY A 98 -42.15 14.24 24.19
CA GLY A 98 -43.16 15.29 24.32
C GLY A 98 -42.68 16.60 23.71
N ASN A 99 -42.63 17.66 24.52
CA ASN A 99 -42.17 18.99 24.10
C ASN A 99 -40.67 19.24 24.34
N LYS A 100 -39.91 18.26 24.86
CA LYS A 100 -38.47 18.41 25.11
C LYS A 100 -37.72 18.53 23.79
N LYS A 101 -36.95 19.61 23.62
CA LYS A 101 -36.11 19.86 22.45
C LYS A 101 -34.64 19.65 22.78
N VAL A 102 -33.87 19.14 21.81
CA VAL A 102 -32.41 19.05 21.90
C VAL A 102 -31.80 20.43 21.72
N LYS A 103 -30.88 20.80 22.62
CA LYS A 103 -30.11 22.04 22.48
C LYS A 103 -29.01 21.83 21.44
N ARG A 104 -29.30 22.19 20.19
CA ARG A 104 -28.33 22.11 19.09
C ARG A 104 -27.31 23.26 19.20
N PRO A 105 -26.04 23.02 18.88
CA PRO A 105 -25.08 24.09 18.65
C PRO A 105 -25.57 25.02 17.52
N SER A 106 -25.23 26.29 17.59
CA SER A 106 -25.62 27.28 16.58
C SER A 106 -24.51 28.30 16.36
N CYS A 107 -24.10 28.45 15.10
CA CYS A 107 -23.07 29.39 14.65
C CYS A 107 -23.56 30.16 13.42
N SER A 108 -22.96 31.33 13.16
CA SER A 108 -23.24 32.10 11.94
C SER A 108 -22.76 31.34 10.71
N VAL A 109 -23.62 31.19 9.70
CA VAL A 109 -23.23 30.64 8.40
C VAL A 109 -22.52 31.73 7.61
N ASN A 110 -21.19 31.79 7.75
CA ASN A 110 -20.31 32.67 6.97
C ASN A 110 -19.51 31.84 5.95
N ILE A 111 -18.81 32.49 5.02
CA ILE A 111 -17.96 31.80 4.03
C ILE A 111 -16.64 31.31 4.69
N GLN A 112 -16.55 31.20 6.01
CA GLN A 112 -15.32 30.75 6.66
C GLN A 112 -15.05 29.27 6.30
N GLY A 113 -13.76 28.97 6.10
CA GLY A 113 -13.31 27.60 5.86
C GLY A 113 -13.48 26.73 7.10
N PHE A 114 -13.59 25.42 6.90
CA PHE A 114 -13.57 24.45 8.00
C PHE A 114 -12.14 24.21 8.49
N ASP A 115 -12.00 23.96 9.79
CA ASP A 115 -10.73 23.55 10.39
C ASP A 115 -10.27 22.19 9.85
N ARG A 116 -11.24 21.30 9.56
CA ARG A 116 -10.97 19.95 9.05
C ARG A 116 -11.73 19.64 7.77
N VAL A 117 -11.00 19.13 6.79
CA VAL A 117 -11.54 18.46 5.60
C VAL A 117 -10.82 17.12 5.49
N VAL A 118 -11.53 16.05 5.81
CA VAL A 118 -10.99 14.69 5.94
C VAL A 118 -11.38 13.87 4.70
N GLY A 119 -10.42 13.19 4.07
CA GLY A 119 -10.71 12.29 2.96
C GLY A 119 -10.29 10.85 3.26
N TYR A 120 -11.17 9.88 3.08
CA TYR A 120 -10.80 8.46 3.13
C TYR A 120 -10.30 8.00 1.76
N TYR A 121 -9.07 7.47 1.72
CA TYR A 121 -8.48 6.84 0.55
C TYR A 121 -8.55 5.32 0.69
N GLU A 122 -9.34 4.67 -0.16
CA GLU A 122 -9.47 3.21 -0.20
C GLU A 122 -8.22 2.57 -0.82
N GLY A 123 -7.52 1.71 -0.08
CA GLY A 123 -6.31 1.02 -0.51
C GLY A 123 -6.54 0.06 -1.69
N TRP A 124 -7.76 -0.46 -1.85
CA TRP A 124 -8.15 -1.30 -2.98
C TRP A 124 -8.55 -0.51 -4.24
N SER A 125 -8.59 0.82 -4.20
CA SER A 125 -8.99 1.65 -5.35
C SER A 125 -8.10 1.48 -6.59
N ALA A 126 -6.82 1.18 -6.38
CA ALA A 126 -5.87 0.89 -7.46
C ALA A 126 -6.14 -0.45 -8.17
N ASN A 127 -6.86 -1.36 -7.53
CA ASN A 127 -7.19 -2.69 -8.07
C ASN A 127 -8.57 -2.76 -8.73
N ARG A 128 -9.30 -1.63 -8.82
CA ARG A 128 -10.61 -1.62 -9.48
C ARG A 128 -10.48 -1.96 -10.98
N PRO A 129 -11.47 -2.63 -11.57
CA PRO A 129 -11.46 -2.98 -12.99
C PRO A 129 -11.50 -1.76 -13.93
N CYS A 130 -12.06 -0.64 -13.46
CA CYS A 130 -12.04 0.66 -14.14
C CYS A 130 -12.11 1.79 -13.12
N ASN A 131 -11.91 3.04 -13.57
CA ASN A 131 -11.82 4.22 -12.72
C ASN A 131 -10.86 4.00 -11.53
N GLN A 132 -9.72 3.36 -11.82
CA GLN A 132 -8.60 3.24 -10.89
C GLN A 132 -8.17 4.63 -10.44
N PHE A 133 -7.95 4.76 -9.14
CA PHE A 133 -7.63 6.02 -8.51
C PHE A 133 -6.36 5.85 -7.69
N TYR A 134 -5.35 6.67 -7.97
CA TYR A 134 -4.05 6.66 -7.31
C TYR A 134 -3.88 7.89 -6.41
N PRO A 135 -3.00 7.85 -5.39
CA PRO A 135 -2.81 8.97 -4.45
C PRO A 135 -2.47 10.28 -5.13
N GLU A 136 -1.66 10.25 -6.18
CA GLU A 136 -1.16 11.42 -6.90
C GLU A 136 -2.24 12.15 -7.70
N GLN A 137 -3.41 11.52 -7.88
CA GLN A 137 -4.58 12.17 -8.49
C GLN A 137 -5.33 13.07 -7.50
N LEU A 138 -4.99 13.04 -6.21
CA LEU A 138 -5.59 13.94 -5.23
C LEU A 138 -5.11 15.38 -5.45
N PRO A 139 -6.02 16.36 -5.55
CA PRO A 139 -5.65 17.75 -5.68
C PRO A 139 -5.03 18.28 -4.38
N VAL A 140 -4.11 19.23 -4.52
CA VAL A 140 -3.36 19.84 -3.42
C VAL A 140 -4.19 20.97 -2.79
N GLY A 141 -4.14 21.10 -1.46
CA GLY A 141 -4.75 22.19 -0.71
C GLY A 141 -6.20 21.98 -0.29
N VAL A 142 -6.86 20.89 -0.72
CA VAL A 142 -8.27 20.62 -0.38
C VAL A 142 -8.38 19.97 0.99
N TYR A 143 -7.79 18.79 1.15
CA TYR A 143 -7.84 17.99 2.37
C TYR A 143 -6.86 18.53 3.42
N THR A 144 -7.28 18.59 4.67
CA THR A 144 -6.37 18.81 5.82
C THR A 144 -5.90 17.49 6.41
N HIS A 145 -6.73 16.45 6.30
CA HIS A 145 -6.41 15.09 6.72
C HIS A 145 -6.77 14.10 5.62
N LEU A 146 -5.95 13.07 5.43
CA LEU A 146 -6.29 11.88 4.67
C LEU A 146 -6.22 10.65 5.58
N ASN A 147 -7.24 9.81 5.55
CA ASN A 147 -7.27 8.52 6.23
C ASN A 147 -7.03 7.42 5.19
N TYR A 148 -5.91 6.71 5.27
CA TYR A 148 -5.69 5.53 4.43
C TYR A 148 -6.49 4.35 4.99
N ALA A 149 -7.46 3.86 4.22
CA ALA A 149 -8.34 2.75 4.58
C ALA A 149 -7.93 1.48 3.79
N PHE A 150 -7.38 0.44 4.41
CA PHE A 150 -7.13 0.22 5.83
C PHE A 150 -5.83 -0.55 6.05
N ALA A 151 -5.23 -0.43 7.23
CA ALA A 151 -4.37 -1.48 7.79
C ALA A 151 -5.21 -2.47 8.61
N SER A 152 -4.66 -3.67 8.84
CA SER A 152 -5.30 -4.74 9.59
C SER A 152 -4.59 -5.00 10.93
N ILE A 153 -5.16 -5.90 11.73
CA ILE A 153 -4.60 -6.37 12.99
C ILE A 153 -4.52 -7.89 12.93
N ASP A 154 -3.34 -8.42 13.24
CA ASP A 154 -3.19 -9.85 13.46
C ASP A 154 -3.95 -10.26 14.74
N PRO A 155 -4.95 -11.16 14.67
CA PRO A 155 -5.87 -11.42 15.78
C PRO A 155 -5.24 -12.18 16.96
N VAL A 156 -4.05 -12.75 16.77
CA VAL A 156 -3.33 -13.54 17.80
C VAL A 156 -2.30 -12.69 18.53
N SER A 157 -1.47 -11.99 17.76
CA SER A 157 -0.38 -11.16 18.27
C SER A 157 -0.83 -9.74 18.63
N PHE A 158 -1.98 -9.31 18.13
CA PHE A 158 -2.54 -7.95 18.21
C PHE A 158 -1.65 -6.88 17.56
N GLN A 159 -0.74 -7.27 16.67
CA GLN A 159 0.12 -6.32 15.96
C GLN A 159 -0.60 -5.73 14.75
N VAL A 160 -0.39 -4.44 14.50
CA VAL A 160 -0.83 -3.79 13.26
C VAL A 160 0.01 -4.31 12.09
N VAL A 161 -0.68 -4.78 11.05
CA VAL A 161 -0.08 -5.36 9.83
C VAL A 161 -0.71 -4.74 8.58
N PRO A 162 -0.01 -4.71 7.44
CA PRO A 162 -0.64 -4.35 6.18
C PRO A 162 -1.82 -5.28 5.86
N SER A 163 -2.94 -4.75 5.36
CA SER A 163 -4.08 -5.58 4.94
C SER A 163 -3.72 -6.45 3.74
N LEU A 164 -3.01 -5.87 2.76
CA LEU A 164 -2.38 -6.57 1.65
C LEU A 164 -0.90 -6.21 1.56
N SER A 165 -0.08 -7.11 1.02
CA SER A 165 1.35 -6.83 0.77
C SER A 165 1.55 -5.66 -0.20
N THR A 166 0.62 -5.46 -1.14
CA THR A 166 0.65 -4.36 -2.10
C THR A 166 0.36 -2.99 -1.47
N ASP A 167 -0.29 -2.93 -0.30
CA ASP A 167 -0.58 -1.66 0.37
C ASP A 167 0.69 -0.95 0.87
N VAL A 168 1.78 -1.70 1.08
CA VAL A 168 3.04 -1.16 1.60
C VAL A 168 3.60 -0.02 0.74
N ASP A 169 3.48 -0.14 -0.59
CA ASP A 169 3.86 0.93 -1.52
C ASP A 169 2.89 2.11 -1.44
N MET A 170 1.59 1.82 -1.39
CA MET A 170 0.54 2.83 -1.36
C MET A 170 0.58 3.69 -0.09
N TYR A 171 0.93 3.13 1.07
CA TYR A 171 1.15 3.91 2.29
C TYR A 171 2.18 5.01 2.08
N LYS A 172 3.32 4.68 1.45
CA LYS A 172 4.37 5.67 1.17
C LYS A 172 3.90 6.71 0.16
N ARG A 173 3.13 6.31 -0.85
CA ARG A 173 2.59 7.22 -1.87
C ARG A 173 1.63 8.24 -1.28
N VAL A 174 0.67 7.80 -0.45
CA VAL A 174 -0.26 8.73 0.22
C VAL A 174 0.49 9.63 1.22
N THR A 175 1.41 9.10 2.04
CA THR A 175 2.16 9.95 2.98
C THR A 175 3.15 10.90 2.30
N ASN A 176 3.60 10.59 1.08
CA ASN A 176 4.43 11.47 0.26
C ASN A 176 3.67 12.69 -0.28
N LEU A 177 2.33 12.69 -0.30
CA LEU A 177 1.53 13.86 -0.69
C LEU A 177 1.85 15.08 0.19
N LYS A 178 2.32 14.85 1.43
CA LYS A 178 2.81 15.90 2.34
C LYS A 178 3.99 16.71 1.80
N LYS A 179 4.70 16.20 0.78
CA LYS A 179 5.75 16.96 0.10
C LYS A 179 5.17 18.10 -0.76
N ALA A 180 4.00 17.87 -1.36
CA ALA A 180 3.28 18.87 -2.13
C ALA A 180 2.39 19.74 -1.24
N ASP A 181 1.89 19.18 -0.13
CA ASP A 181 1.08 19.89 0.87
C ASP A 181 1.67 19.69 2.29
N PRO A 182 2.63 20.52 2.72
CA PRO A 182 3.30 20.33 4.03
C PRO A 182 2.38 20.39 5.25
N ASP A 183 1.19 20.98 5.11
CA ASP A 183 0.21 21.09 6.19
C ASP A 183 -0.72 19.87 6.28
N LEU A 184 -0.75 19.02 5.24
CA LEU A 184 -1.54 17.79 5.20
C LEU A 184 -1.10 16.81 6.29
N LYS A 185 -2.07 16.25 7.00
CA LYS A 185 -1.88 15.09 7.88
C LYS A 185 -2.40 13.83 7.23
N VAL A 186 -1.66 12.73 7.37
CA VAL A 186 -2.09 11.44 6.83
C VAL A 186 -2.17 10.43 7.96
N PHE A 187 -3.37 9.94 8.23
CA PHE A 187 -3.65 8.93 9.25
C PHE A 187 -3.79 7.56 8.61
N ILE A 188 -3.44 6.51 9.36
CA ILE A 188 -3.79 5.14 9.00
C ILE A 188 -5.13 4.79 9.65
N ALA A 189 -6.12 4.38 8.87
CA ALA A 189 -7.37 3.84 9.40
C ALA A 189 -7.25 2.34 9.65
N ILE A 190 -7.79 1.86 10.77
CA ILE A 190 -7.77 0.44 11.16
C ILE A 190 -9.19 0.03 11.52
N GLY A 191 -9.67 -1.06 10.91
CA GLY A 191 -11.01 -1.59 11.09
C GLY A 191 -11.78 -1.62 9.77
N GLY A 192 -12.96 -1.01 9.77
CA GLY A 192 -13.89 -1.00 8.63
C GLY A 192 -14.85 -2.20 8.63
N TRP A 193 -15.88 -2.12 7.79
CA TRP A 193 -16.96 -3.10 7.76
C TRP A 193 -16.49 -4.57 7.68
N THR A 194 -15.68 -4.93 6.68
CA THR A 194 -15.22 -6.33 6.49
C THR A 194 -14.32 -6.84 7.61
N PHE A 195 -13.54 -5.97 8.27
CA PHE A 195 -12.69 -6.39 9.39
C PHE A 195 -13.50 -6.92 10.58
N ASN A 196 -14.73 -6.41 10.75
CA ASN A 196 -15.63 -6.76 11.84
C ASN A 196 -16.71 -7.79 11.42
N ASP A 197 -16.68 -8.29 10.18
CA ASP A 197 -17.55 -9.39 9.74
C ASP A 197 -17.15 -10.70 10.47
N PRO A 198 -18.07 -11.69 10.57
CA PRO A 198 -17.74 -13.00 11.14
C PRO A 198 -16.49 -13.61 10.50
N GLY A 199 -15.48 -13.89 11.31
CA GLY A 199 -14.17 -14.33 10.84
C GLY A 199 -13.08 -14.19 11.91
N PRO A 200 -11.80 -14.43 11.56
CA PRO A 200 -10.69 -14.42 12.52
C PRO A 200 -10.51 -13.09 13.26
N THR A 201 -10.89 -11.97 12.65
CA THR A 201 -10.71 -10.62 13.21
C THR A 201 -11.94 -10.09 13.95
N ALA A 202 -13.06 -10.83 13.94
CA ALA A 202 -14.36 -10.32 14.38
C ALA A 202 -14.37 -9.80 15.83
N THR A 203 -13.64 -10.46 16.74
CA THR A 203 -13.57 -10.06 18.16
C THR A 203 -12.31 -9.27 18.51
N THR A 204 -11.43 -8.99 17.55
CA THR A 204 -10.07 -8.48 17.81
C THR A 204 -10.08 -7.15 18.55
N PHE A 205 -10.95 -6.20 18.18
CA PHE A 205 -11.07 -4.94 18.92
C PHE A 205 -11.53 -5.15 20.36
N SER A 206 -12.53 -6.00 20.59
CA SER A 206 -13.01 -6.33 21.94
C SER A 206 -11.90 -6.99 22.78
N ASP A 207 -11.13 -7.90 22.20
CA ASP A 207 -10.02 -8.59 22.85
C ASP A 207 -8.83 -7.67 23.18
N ILE A 208 -8.59 -6.65 22.36
CA ILE A 208 -7.63 -5.60 22.66
C ILE A 208 -8.15 -4.71 23.78
N ALA A 209 -9.40 -4.27 23.70
CA ALA A 209 -9.96 -3.29 24.62
C ALA A 209 -10.08 -3.82 26.06
N ARG A 210 -10.42 -5.11 26.22
CA ARG A 210 -10.57 -5.74 27.54
C ARG A 210 -9.26 -6.06 28.26
N SER A 211 -8.11 -6.00 27.57
CA SER A 211 -6.81 -6.41 28.12
C SER A 211 -5.76 -5.31 28.01
N GLN A 212 -5.15 -4.96 29.15
CA GLN A 212 -4.05 -3.99 29.17
C GLN A 212 -2.87 -4.47 28.33
N ALA A 213 -2.48 -5.74 28.46
CA ALA A 213 -1.35 -6.30 27.73
C ALA A 213 -1.59 -6.28 26.21
N ASN A 214 -2.82 -6.58 25.76
CA ASN A 214 -3.15 -6.55 24.33
C ASN A 214 -3.21 -5.11 23.80
N THR A 215 -3.77 -4.19 24.59
CA THR A 215 -3.74 -2.74 24.29
C THR A 215 -2.30 -2.25 24.10
N GLU A 216 -1.37 -2.66 24.96
CA GLU A 216 0.05 -2.28 24.88
C GLU A 216 0.73 -2.91 23.65
N LYS A 217 0.47 -4.19 23.35
CA LYS A 217 0.98 -4.85 22.13
C LYS A 217 0.52 -4.12 20.87
N PHE A 218 -0.78 -3.87 20.76
CA PHE A 218 -1.39 -3.12 19.66
C PHE A 218 -0.79 -1.71 19.53
N SER A 219 -0.84 -0.92 20.60
CA SER A 219 -0.44 0.50 20.55
C SER A 219 1.05 0.67 20.24
N ASN A 220 1.91 -0.22 20.77
CA ASN A 220 3.33 -0.19 20.43
C ASN A 220 3.60 -0.63 18.98
N SER A 221 2.85 -1.61 18.48
CA SER A 221 2.96 -2.02 17.09
C SER A 221 2.49 -0.91 16.14
N LEU A 222 1.34 -0.30 16.44
CA LEU A 222 0.83 0.86 15.71
C LEU A 222 1.84 2.00 15.67
N ARG A 223 2.46 2.36 16.80
CA ARG A 223 3.50 3.39 16.83
C ARG A 223 4.68 3.08 15.89
N ARG A 224 5.13 1.82 15.85
CA ARG A 224 6.19 1.39 14.92
C ARG A 224 5.71 1.47 13.47
N PHE A 225 4.48 1.03 13.20
CA PHE A 225 3.86 1.08 11.88
C PHE A 225 3.77 2.51 11.35
N MET A 226 3.23 3.43 12.16
CA MET A 226 3.11 4.86 11.81
C MET A 226 4.47 5.50 11.57
N THR A 227 5.46 5.20 12.41
CA THR A 227 6.84 5.67 12.20
C THR A 227 7.43 5.13 10.89
N ARG A 228 7.28 3.83 10.63
CA ARG A 228 7.83 3.15 9.42
C ARG A 228 7.27 3.73 8.12
N TYR A 229 5.98 4.07 8.09
CA TYR A 229 5.30 4.52 6.88
C TYR A 229 4.98 6.02 6.86
N ASN A 230 5.49 6.76 7.83
CA ASN A 230 5.36 8.21 7.95
C ASN A 230 3.91 8.74 8.15
N PHE A 231 3.06 8.00 8.85
CA PHE A 231 1.71 8.44 9.25
C PHE A 231 1.74 9.39 10.46
N ASP A 232 0.89 10.40 10.47
CA ASP A 232 0.81 11.44 11.53
C ASP A 232 -0.17 11.07 12.65
N GLY A 233 -0.96 10.02 12.47
CA GLY A 233 -1.96 9.58 13.43
C GLY A 233 -2.69 8.32 12.98
N VAL A 234 -3.69 7.94 13.76
CA VAL A 234 -4.54 6.78 13.53
C VAL A 234 -6.01 7.18 13.54
N ASP A 235 -6.78 6.53 12.69
CA ASP A 235 -8.23 6.55 12.72
C ASP A 235 -8.73 5.14 13.10
N LEU A 236 -9.66 5.07 14.05
CA LEU A 236 -10.21 3.81 14.53
C LEU A 236 -11.63 3.61 14.02
N ASP A 237 -11.83 2.55 13.25
CA ASP A 237 -13.10 2.23 12.59
C ASP A 237 -13.61 0.88 13.10
N TRP A 238 -13.88 0.81 14.41
CA TRP A 238 -14.49 -0.37 15.03
C TRP A 238 -16.01 -0.37 14.80
N GLU A 239 -16.49 -1.35 14.02
CA GLU A 239 -17.88 -1.45 13.60
C GLU A 239 -18.56 -2.74 14.06
N TYR A 240 -19.14 -2.84 15.27
CA TYR A 240 -19.23 -1.80 16.31
C TYR A 240 -19.04 -2.40 17.71
N PRO A 241 -18.48 -1.66 18.68
CA PRO A 241 -18.38 -2.12 20.06
C PRO A 241 -19.77 -2.50 20.60
N GLY A 242 -19.85 -3.60 21.35
CA GLY A 242 -21.08 -4.02 22.03
C GLY A 242 -22.26 -4.45 21.16
N ALA A 243 -22.16 -4.38 19.83
CA ALA A 243 -23.21 -4.83 18.92
C ALA A 243 -23.06 -6.32 18.59
N ASP A 244 -24.04 -7.14 19.01
CA ASP A 244 -23.98 -8.60 18.88
C ASP A 244 -23.89 -9.07 17.42
N ASP A 245 -24.58 -8.39 16.49
CA ASP A 245 -24.54 -8.67 15.04
C ASP A 245 -23.18 -8.37 14.40
N ARG A 246 -22.28 -7.74 15.16
CA ARG A 246 -20.92 -7.36 14.76
C ARG A 246 -19.86 -7.95 15.70
N SER A 247 -20.20 -9.02 16.42
CA SER A 247 -19.31 -9.71 17.38
C SER A 247 -18.79 -8.82 18.52
N GLY A 248 -19.47 -7.71 18.79
CA GLY A 248 -19.22 -6.88 19.96
C GLY A 248 -19.64 -7.58 21.25
N ARG A 249 -19.12 -7.11 22.39
CA ARG A 249 -19.45 -7.63 23.72
C ARG A 249 -19.95 -6.51 24.63
N ALA A 250 -20.87 -6.82 25.54
CA ALA A 250 -21.47 -5.83 26.42
C ALA A 250 -20.44 -5.03 27.25
N GLU A 251 -19.31 -5.63 27.63
CA GLU A 251 -18.23 -4.96 28.34
C GLU A 251 -17.47 -3.90 27.51
N ASP A 252 -17.61 -3.89 26.18
CA ASP A 252 -16.94 -2.94 25.29
C ASP A 252 -17.31 -1.49 25.63
N TYR A 253 -18.55 -1.23 26.06
CA TYR A 253 -18.99 0.10 26.50
C TYR A 253 -18.07 0.70 27.57
N LYS A 254 -17.59 -0.13 28.51
CA LYS A 254 -16.67 0.29 29.59
C LYS A 254 -15.20 0.19 29.17
N ASN A 255 -14.86 -0.82 28.38
CA ASN A 255 -13.47 -1.11 28.01
C ASN A 255 -12.94 -0.17 26.93
N PHE A 256 -13.80 0.28 26.01
CA PHE A 256 -13.38 1.09 24.88
C PHE A 256 -12.79 2.46 25.29
N PRO A 257 -13.41 3.25 26.20
CA PRO A 257 -12.77 4.46 26.74
C PRO A 257 -11.43 4.20 27.44
N ILE A 258 -11.31 3.06 28.14
CA ILE A 258 -10.07 2.66 28.84
C ILE A 258 -8.96 2.38 27.83
N PHE A 259 -9.29 1.65 26.76
CA PHE A 259 -8.41 1.40 25.63
C PHE A 259 -7.92 2.71 24.99
N LEU A 260 -8.84 3.60 24.62
CA LEU A 260 -8.51 4.89 23.98
C LEU A 260 -7.62 5.77 24.85
N ARG A 261 -7.87 5.80 26.17
CA ARG A 261 -7.01 6.50 27.13
C ARG A 261 -5.58 5.97 27.10
N ARG A 262 -5.41 4.64 27.12
CA ARG A 262 -4.09 3.98 27.08
C ARG A 262 -3.40 4.19 25.74
N LEU A 263 -4.13 4.02 24.64
CA LEU A 263 -3.65 4.29 23.28
C LEU A 263 -3.12 5.71 23.16
N LYS A 264 -3.93 6.73 23.51
CA LYS A 264 -3.51 8.14 23.44
C LYS A 264 -2.29 8.41 24.32
N ALA A 265 -2.20 7.81 25.51
CA ALA A 265 -1.04 7.95 26.38
C ALA A 265 0.25 7.38 25.76
N ILE A 266 0.17 6.22 25.10
CA ILE A 266 1.31 5.61 24.39
C ILE A 266 1.70 6.46 23.18
N LEU A 267 0.73 6.91 22.39
CA LEU A 267 0.99 7.66 21.16
C LEU A 267 1.61 9.04 21.41
N LYS A 268 1.34 9.69 22.55
CA LYS A 268 2.00 10.95 22.95
C LYS A 268 3.54 10.88 22.97
N SER A 269 4.11 9.68 23.09
CA SER A 269 5.57 9.47 23.02
C SER A 269 6.14 9.39 21.59
N SER A 270 5.31 9.57 20.55
CA SER A 270 5.65 9.25 19.15
C SER A 270 6.10 10.47 18.32
N SER A 271 6.80 11.43 18.92
CA SER A 271 7.39 12.59 18.22
C SER A 271 6.40 13.37 17.34
N GLY A 272 5.19 13.66 17.85
CA GLY A 272 4.15 14.41 17.12
C GLY A 272 3.24 13.56 16.23
N ARG A 273 3.35 12.22 16.26
CA ARG A 273 2.43 11.28 15.60
C ARG A 273 1.31 10.79 16.53
N ASP A 274 0.76 11.69 17.33
CA ASP A 274 -0.20 11.37 18.39
C ASP A 274 -1.66 11.67 18.04
N GLY A 275 -1.94 11.99 16.77
CA GLY A 275 -3.29 12.18 16.26
C GLY A 275 -4.14 10.91 16.36
N VAL A 276 -5.35 11.04 16.90
CA VAL A 276 -6.34 9.96 17.03
C VAL A 276 -7.71 10.49 16.63
N SER A 277 -8.26 9.96 15.55
CA SER A 277 -9.67 10.09 15.19
C SER A 277 -10.43 8.79 15.43
N LEU A 278 -11.75 8.90 15.51
CA LEU A 278 -12.66 7.77 15.68
C LEU A 278 -13.87 7.98 14.78
N THR A 279 -14.22 6.92 14.07
CA THR A 279 -15.41 6.90 13.23
C THR A 279 -16.63 6.52 14.06
N LEU A 280 -17.71 7.29 13.94
CA LEU A 280 -18.97 7.09 14.67
C LEU A 280 -20.11 6.70 13.72
N PRO A 281 -20.94 5.72 14.09
CA PRO A 281 -22.17 5.44 13.36
C PRO A 281 -23.20 6.56 13.55
N ALA A 282 -24.04 6.78 12.55
CA ALA A 282 -25.19 7.69 12.64
C ALA A 282 -26.43 7.03 13.29
N SER A 283 -26.49 5.70 13.34
CA SER A 283 -27.67 4.98 13.87
C SER A 283 -27.68 4.95 15.41
N TYR A 284 -28.87 5.09 16.00
CA TYR A 284 -29.04 4.87 17.45
C TYR A 284 -28.62 3.45 17.85
N TRP A 285 -28.96 2.46 17.03
CA TRP A 285 -28.72 1.03 17.30
C TRP A 285 -27.24 0.71 17.55
N TYR A 286 -26.33 1.31 16.79
CA TYR A 286 -24.90 1.10 16.99
C TYR A 286 -24.27 2.13 17.93
N LEU A 287 -24.69 3.41 17.85
CA LEU A 287 -24.10 4.48 18.65
C LEU A 287 -24.35 4.31 20.16
N GLN A 288 -25.41 3.61 20.55
CA GLN A 288 -25.75 3.38 21.98
C GLN A 288 -24.65 2.66 22.77
N HIS A 289 -23.73 1.99 22.10
CA HIS A 289 -22.63 1.27 22.72
C HIS A 289 -21.37 2.13 22.94
N PHE A 290 -21.40 3.41 22.57
CA PHE A 290 -20.29 4.35 22.75
C PHE A 290 -20.53 5.24 23.97
N ASP A 291 -19.66 5.16 24.99
CA ASP A 291 -19.64 6.16 26.07
C ASP A 291 -19.03 7.47 25.57
N ILE A 292 -19.80 8.23 24.78
CA ILE A 292 -19.37 9.45 24.09
C ILE A 292 -18.65 10.42 25.04
N ASN A 293 -19.16 10.57 26.27
CA ASN A 293 -18.58 11.47 27.28
C ASN A 293 -17.20 11.02 27.76
N ALA A 294 -16.99 9.72 27.95
CA ALA A 294 -15.69 9.19 28.32
C ALA A 294 -14.73 9.19 27.13
N ILE A 295 -15.21 8.82 25.94
CA ILE A 295 -14.42 8.70 24.70
C ILE A 295 -13.87 10.06 24.24
N GLN A 296 -14.69 11.13 24.23
CA GLN A 296 -14.28 12.44 23.69
C GLN A 296 -13.09 13.10 24.38
N LYS A 297 -12.70 12.61 25.57
CA LYS A 297 -11.52 13.06 26.31
C LYS A 297 -10.21 12.56 25.72
N HIS A 298 -10.26 11.55 24.85
CA HIS A 298 -9.09 10.85 24.32
C HIS A 298 -8.99 10.90 22.79
N ILE A 299 -10.01 11.45 22.13
CA ILE A 299 -10.12 11.59 20.68
C ILE A 299 -9.97 13.06 20.29
N ASP A 300 -9.22 13.33 19.22
CA ASP A 300 -8.99 14.68 18.72
C ASP A 300 -10.21 15.18 17.93
N PHE A 301 -10.77 14.34 17.06
CA PHE A 301 -12.02 14.59 16.32
C PHE A 301 -12.71 13.27 15.91
N PHE A 302 -13.98 13.36 15.59
CA PHE A 302 -14.86 12.24 15.25
C PHE A 302 -15.36 12.39 13.82
N ASN A 303 -15.19 11.35 13.03
CA ASN A 303 -15.76 11.25 11.69
C ASN A 303 -17.13 10.58 11.80
N ILE A 304 -18.24 11.30 11.68
CA ILE A 304 -19.57 10.66 11.70
C ILE A 304 -19.88 10.10 10.31
N MET A 305 -20.20 8.81 10.23
CA MET A 305 -20.67 8.15 9.01
C MET A 305 -22.13 8.51 8.76
N SER A 306 -22.38 9.77 8.39
CA SER A 306 -23.71 10.31 8.07
C SER A 306 -24.15 9.97 6.65
N TYR A 307 -23.91 8.73 6.25
CA TYR A 307 -24.28 8.07 5.01
C TYR A 307 -24.70 6.63 5.33
N ASP A 308 -25.20 5.89 4.34
CA ASP A 308 -25.73 4.53 4.54
C ASP A 308 -26.88 4.46 5.57
N LEU A 309 -27.69 5.52 5.61
CA LEU A 309 -28.92 5.54 6.42
C LEU A 309 -29.98 4.57 5.89
N HIS A 310 -29.96 4.31 4.58
CA HIS A 310 -30.90 3.46 3.86
C HIS A 310 -30.18 2.63 2.81
N GLY A 311 -30.63 1.39 2.61
CA GLY A 311 -30.00 0.43 1.73
C GLY A 311 -30.86 -0.81 1.50
N THR A 312 -30.31 -1.82 0.82
CA THR A 312 -31.05 -3.05 0.52
C THR A 312 -31.51 -3.81 1.76
N TRP A 313 -30.79 -3.64 2.88
CA TRP A 313 -31.07 -4.23 4.19
C TRP A 313 -32.38 -3.72 4.84
N ASP A 314 -32.99 -2.65 4.33
CA ASP A 314 -34.30 -2.19 4.82
C ASP A 314 -35.44 -3.16 4.43
N LYS A 315 -35.22 -4.00 3.42
CA LYS A 315 -36.21 -4.96 2.94
C LYS A 315 -36.44 -6.07 3.97
N GLY A 316 -37.69 -6.24 4.39
CA GLY A 316 -38.09 -7.21 5.41
C GLY A 316 -38.07 -6.66 6.84
N ASN A 317 -37.54 -5.45 7.05
CA ASN A 317 -37.63 -4.78 8.35
C ASN A 317 -39.00 -4.10 8.51
N LYS A 318 -39.75 -4.46 9.56
CA LYS A 318 -41.12 -3.97 9.80
C LYS A 318 -41.22 -2.47 10.10
N TRP A 319 -40.12 -1.81 10.47
CA TRP A 319 -40.10 -0.41 10.89
C TRP A 319 -39.66 0.55 9.79
N VAL A 320 -38.71 0.14 8.94
CA VAL A 320 -38.19 0.98 7.85
C VAL A 320 -38.77 0.62 6.50
N GLY A 321 -39.01 -0.67 6.20
CA GLY A 321 -39.63 -1.14 4.96
C GLY A 321 -38.78 -0.94 3.70
N ALA A 322 -39.17 -1.57 2.59
CA ALA A 322 -38.46 -1.52 1.32
C ALA A 322 -38.77 -0.24 0.51
N TYR A 323 -38.58 0.93 1.11
CA TYR A 323 -38.85 2.21 0.46
C TYR A 323 -37.59 2.82 -0.18
N LEU A 324 -37.77 3.50 -1.31
CA LEU A 324 -36.79 4.35 -1.97
C LEU A 324 -36.51 5.55 -1.07
N ASN A 325 -35.53 5.43 -0.17
CA ASN A 325 -35.10 6.51 0.69
C ASN A 325 -33.63 6.86 0.42
N SER A 326 -33.26 8.10 0.76
CA SER A 326 -31.88 8.56 0.56
C SER A 326 -30.98 8.08 1.67
N HIS A 327 -29.86 7.46 1.31
CA HIS A 327 -28.83 7.08 2.27
C HIS A 327 -28.08 8.27 2.91
N THR A 328 -28.31 9.51 2.46
CA THR A 328 -27.65 10.73 2.97
C THR A 328 -28.64 11.86 3.29
N ASN A 329 -29.86 11.50 3.71
CA ASN A 329 -30.92 12.44 4.04
C ASN A 329 -30.55 13.37 5.22
N LEU A 330 -30.38 14.67 4.96
CA LEU A 330 -29.96 15.65 5.97
C LEU A 330 -30.92 15.76 7.15
N THR A 331 -32.22 15.50 6.96
CA THR A 331 -33.20 15.54 8.05
C THR A 331 -33.01 14.40 9.05
N GLU A 332 -32.48 13.26 8.61
CA GLU A 332 -32.15 12.10 9.43
C GLU A 332 -30.74 12.22 10.00
N ILE A 333 -29.78 12.74 9.22
CA ILE A 333 -28.46 13.16 9.72
C ILE A 333 -28.63 14.12 10.90
N THR A 334 -29.58 15.05 10.83
CA THR A 334 -29.88 15.97 11.94
C THR A 334 -30.35 15.21 13.20
N GLN A 335 -31.12 14.13 13.04
CA GLN A 335 -31.56 13.29 14.16
C GLN A 335 -30.41 12.46 14.72
N ALA A 336 -29.47 12.00 13.88
CA ALA A 336 -28.25 11.34 14.31
C ALA A 336 -27.36 12.28 15.14
N LEU A 337 -27.15 13.52 14.69
CA LEU A 337 -26.39 14.52 15.43
C LEU A 337 -27.05 14.88 16.78
N ASP A 338 -28.38 14.87 16.85
CA ASP A 338 -29.11 15.07 18.11
C ASP A 338 -28.73 14.02 19.17
N LEU A 339 -28.34 12.80 18.78
CA LEU A 339 -27.81 11.79 19.70
C LEU A 339 -26.48 12.23 20.32
N LEU A 340 -25.61 12.90 19.56
CA LEU A 340 -24.34 13.43 20.05
C LEU A 340 -24.55 14.59 21.02
N TRP A 341 -25.47 15.51 20.71
CA TRP A 341 -25.76 16.69 21.54
C TRP A 341 -26.41 16.32 22.87
N ARG A 342 -27.23 15.28 22.90
CA ARG A 342 -27.76 14.71 24.16
C ARG A 342 -26.67 14.19 25.09
N ASN A 343 -25.51 13.86 24.54
CA ASN A 343 -24.34 13.38 25.27
C ASN A 343 -23.25 14.43 25.42
N ASN A 344 -23.56 15.72 25.21
CA ASN A 344 -22.63 16.83 25.39
C ASN A 344 -21.31 16.64 24.61
N LEU A 345 -21.36 16.03 23.44
CA LEU A 345 -20.18 16.00 22.56
C LEU A 345 -19.89 17.42 22.07
N SER A 346 -18.62 17.84 22.13
CA SER A 346 -18.20 19.14 21.62
C SER A 346 -18.34 19.18 20.10
N SER A 347 -19.06 20.16 19.56
CA SER A 347 -19.39 20.21 18.13
C SER A 347 -18.17 20.46 17.23
N ASP A 348 -17.18 21.20 17.72
CA ASP A 348 -15.90 21.47 17.04
C ASP A 348 -15.04 20.21 16.83
N LYS A 349 -15.37 19.11 17.52
CA LYS A 349 -14.75 17.80 17.30
C LYS A 349 -15.51 16.94 16.30
N VAL A 350 -16.72 17.30 15.90
CA VAL A 350 -17.53 16.49 14.98
C VAL A 350 -17.24 16.93 13.55
N VAL A 351 -16.90 15.97 12.70
CA VAL A 351 -16.65 16.14 11.27
C VAL A 351 -17.74 15.41 10.50
N LEU A 352 -18.53 16.15 9.71
CA LEU A 352 -19.71 15.64 9.02
C LEU A 352 -19.32 14.79 7.80
N GLY A 353 -19.70 13.51 7.77
CA GLY A 353 -19.46 12.61 6.65
C GLY A 353 -20.35 12.91 5.43
N LEU A 354 -19.71 12.97 4.27
CA LEU A 354 -20.31 13.10 2.94
C LEU A 354 -19.96 11.85 2.11
N ALA A 355 -20.84 11.46 1.20
CA ALA A 355 -20.64 10.31 0.32
C ALA A 355 -20.23 10.76 -1.08
N PHE A 356 -19.16 10.18 -1.62
CA PHE A 356 -18.80 10.26 -3.05
C PHE A 356 -19.34 9.04 -3.82
N TYR A 357 -20.43 8.47 -3.34
CA TYR A 357 -21.17 7.39 -3.99
C TYR A 357 -22.66 7.58 -3.69
N GLY A 358 -23.50 6.86 -4.44
CA GLY A 358 -24.92 6.75 -4.19
C GLY A 358 -25.34 5.33 -3.81
N ARG A 359 -26.48 5.22 -3.12
CA ARG A 359 -27.20 3.94 -2.98
C ARG A 359 -28.27 3.83 -4.07
N ALA A 360 -28.20 2.75 -4.84
CA ALA A 360 -29.06 2.52 -5.99
C ALA A 360 -30.05 1.37 -5.77
N PHE A 361 -31.24 1.47 -6.36
CA PHE A 361 -32.32 0.50 -6.24
C PHE A 361 -32.95 0.21 -7.61
N THR A 362 -33.47 -1.00 -7.76
CA THR A 362 -34.40 -1.32 -8.84
C THR A 362 -35.82 -1.05 -8.34
N VAL A 363 -36.49 -0.07 -8.95
CA VAL A 363 -37.84 0.36 -8.55
C VAL A 363 -38.85 -0.76 -8.78
N GLU A 364 -39.76 -0.98 -7.83
CA GLU A 364 -40.80 -2.01 -7.96
C GLU A 364 -41.89 -1.61 -8.96
N ASN A 365 -42.39 -0.37 -8.86
CA ASN A 365 -43.37 0.19 -9.79
C ASN A 365 -42.81 1.46 -10.43
N THR A 366 -42.48 1.41 -11.72
CA THR A 366 -41.90 2.54 -12.46
C THR A 366 -42.84 3.75 -12.59
N ALA A 367 -44.12 3.62 -12.23
CA ALA A 367 -45.04 4.76 -12.10
C ALA A 367 -44.82 5.57 -10.79
N CYS A 368 -44.11 5.01 -9.80
CA CYS A 368 -43.81 5.65 -8.51
C CYS A 368 -42.30 5.62 -8.26
N THR A 369 -41.62 6.74 -8.54
CA THR A 369 -40.15 6.86 -8.41
C THR A 369 -39.70 7.97 -7.45
N LYS A 370 -40.62 8.48 -6.64
CA LYS A 370 -40.34 9.49 -5.61
C LYS A 370 -39.89 8.81 -4.31
N PRO A 371 -39.21 9.55 -3.41
CA PRO A 371 -38.96 9.06 -2.06
C PRO A 371 -40.23 8.50 -1.39
N GLY A 372 -40.10 7.37 -0.70
CA GLY A 372 -41.22 6.66 -0.08
C GLY A 372 -41.99 5.69 -0.99
N CYS A 373 -41.74 5.68 -2.31
CA CYS A 373 -42.17 4.56 -3.17
C CYS A 373 -41.36 3.29 -2.87
N THR A 374 -41.77 2.11 -3.33
CA THR A 374 -41.09 0.85 -3.00
C THR A 374 -40.06 0.39 -4.05
N TYR A 375 -39.06 -0.39 -3.60
CA TYR A 375 -38.07 -1.03 -4.47
C TYR A 375 -38.21 -2.56 -4.47
N ALA A 376 -37.92 -3.18 -5.61
CA ALA A 376 -37.92 -4.62 -5.77
C ALA A 376 -36.61 -5.25 -5.29
N SER A 377 -35.48 -4.62 -5.59
CA SER A 377 -34.14 -5.10 -5.24
C SER A 377 -33.14 -3.94 -5.18
N GLY A 378 -31.89 -4.25 -4.81
CA GLY A 378 -30.78 -3.34 -5.06
C GLY A 378 -30.65 -2.98 -6.54
N GLY A 379 -30.07 -1.82 -6.80
CA GLY A 379 -29.70 -1.38 -8.14
C GLY A 379 -28.61 -2.28 -8.70
N LYS A 380 -28.58 -2.42 -10.03
CA LYS A 380 -27.62 -3.30 -10.71
C LYS A 380 -26.19 -2.84 -10.41
N ALA A 381 -25.32 -3.82 -10.16
CA ALA A 381 -23.88 -3.57 -10.03
C ALA A 381 -23.33 -2.95 -11.32
N ARG A 382 -22.38 -2.03 -11.18
CA ARG A 382 -21.72 -1.36 -12.30
C ARG A 382 -20.29 -1.83 -12.49
N SER A 383 -19.72 -1.50 -13.63
CA SER A 383 -18.44 -2.08 -14.06
C SER A 383 -17.27 -1.74 -13.15
N CYS A 384 -17.25 -0.57 -12.49
CA CYS A 384 -16.11 -0.12 -11.70
C CYS A 384 -16.27 -0.42 -10.21
N SER A 385 -17.45 -0.13 -9.64
CA SER A 385 -17.80 -0.53 -8.26
C SER A 385 -17.90 -2.03 -8.11
N ASN A 386 -18.47 -2.71 -9.12
CA ASN A 386 -18.76 -4.15 -9.13
C ASN A 386 -19.54 -4.61 -7.89
N GLU A 387 -20.40 -3.74 -7.36
CA GLU A 387 -21.18 -4.01 -6.15
C GLU A 387 -22.66 -3.65 -6.37
N VAL A 388 -23.56 -4.54 -5.96
CA VAL A 388 -25.00 -4.30 -6.05
C VAL A 388 -25.38 -3.15 -5.12
N SER A 389 -26.26 -2.26 -5.58
CA SER A 389 -26.77 -1.12 -4.81
C SER A 389 -25.74 -0.03 -4.48
N VAL A 390 -24.49 -0.13 -4.91
CA VAL A 390 -23.49 0.94 -4.77
C VAL A 390 -23.14 1.45 -6.16
N ILE A 391 -23.11 2.77 -6.31
CA ILE A 391 -22.66 3.40 -7.55
C ILE A 391 -21.74 4.56 -7.21
N LEU A 392 -20.51 4.54 -7.74
CA LEU A 392 -19.53 5.59 -7.47
C LEU A 392 -19.98 6.88 -8.15
N ASN A 393 -19.62 8.04 -7.59
CA ASN A 393 -19.93 9.32 -8.23
C ASN A 393 -19.33 9.41 -9.65
N SER A 394 -18.15 8.85 -9.90
CA SER A 394 -17.60 8.68 -11.25
C SER A 394 -18.52 7.86 -12.19
N GLU A 395 -19.15 6.80 -11.70
CA GLU A 395 -20.09 5.99 -12.49
C GLU A 395 -21.44 6.71 -12.72
N ILE A 396 -21.83 7.61 -11.82
CA ILE A 396 -23.00 8.50 -12.01
C ILE A 396 -22.70 9.51 -13.13
N GLU A 397 -21.49 10.06 -13.20
CA GLU A 397 -21.07 10.92 -14.32
C GLU A 397 -21.08 10.17 -15.65
N ASP A 398 -20.68 8.90 -15.67
CA ASP A 398 -20.79 8.06 -16.86
C ASP A 398 -22.26 7.90 -17.33
N ILE A 399 -23.25 7.91 -16.42
CA ILE A 399 -24.68 7.95 -16.79
C ILE A 399 -25.03 9.26 -17.49
N PHE A 400 -24.59 10.40 -16.94
CA PHE A 400 -24.87 11.71 -17.53
C PHE A 400 -24.22 11.86 -18.90
N ASN A 401 -23.03 11.28 -19.09
CA ASN A 401 -22.34 11.31 -20.36
C ASN A 401 -22.96 10.38 -21.42
N SER A 402 -23.59 9.28 -21.00
CA SER A 402 -24.19 8.28 -21.90
C SER A 402 -25.69 8.46 -22.13
N SER A 403 -26.37 9.35 -21.39
CA SER A 403 -27.82 9.54 -21.49
C SER A 403 -28.26 10.96 -21.10
N SER A 404 -29.41 11.40 -21.62
CA SER A 404 -29.94 12.76 -21.35
C SER A 404 -30.77 12.87 -20.06
N VAL A 405 -30.54 11.98 -19.09
CA VAL A 405 -31.26 11.97 -17.81
C VAL A 405 -30.85 13.16 -16.94
N LYS A 406 -31.76 13.66 -16.12
CA LYS A 406 -31.50 14.78 -15.20
C LYS A 406 -31.90 14.41 -13.78
N PRO A 407 -31.06 14.73 -12.78
CA PRO A 407 -31.41 14.48 -11.38
C PRO A 407 -32.41 15.52 -10.87
N THR A 408 -33.15 15.15 -9.83
CA THR A 408 -34.04 16.05 -9.07
C THR A 408 -33.40 16.36 -7.73
N LEU A 409 -33.25 17.65 -7.40
CA LEU A 409 -32.75 18.10 -6.10
C LEU A 409 -33.88 18.21 -5.08
N TYR A 410 -33.74 17.49 -3.97
CA TYR A 410 -34.61 17.59 -2.79
C TYR A 410 -33.91 18.46 -1.76
N LYS A 411 -34.19 19.77 -1.78
CA LYS A 411 -33.44 20.79 -1.01
C LYS A 411 -33.50 20.59 0.51
N LYS A 412 -34.63 20.14 1.05
CA LYS A 412 -34.82 19.96 2.50
C LYS A 412 -34.00 18.77 3.01
N GLU A 413 -33.99 17.68 2.26
CA GLU A 413 -33.23 16.46 2.52
C GLU A 413 -31.77 16.58 2.05
N ALA A 414 -31.43 17.64 1.32
CA ALA A 414 -30.13 17.92 0.70
C ALA A 414 -29.56 16.69 -0.04
N VAL A 415 -30.35 16.13 -0.95
CA VAL A 415 -29.98 14.97 -1.77
C VAL A 415 -30.41 15.17 -3.23
N LYS A 416 -29.68 14.57 -4.18
CA LYS A 416 -30.14 14.40 -5.55
C LYS A 416 -30.58 12.98 -5.83
N ILE A 417 -31.67 12.87 -6.58
CA ILE A 417 -32.23 11.60 -7.01
C ILE A 417 -32.22 11.53 -8.53
N LEU A 418 -31.71 10.43 -9.06
CA LEU A 418 -31.64 10.15 -10.48
C LEU A 418 -32.40 8.86 -10.82
N ASN A 419 -33.30 8.95 -11.80
CA ASN A 419 -33.92 7.80 -12.44
C ASN A 419 -33.22 7.54 -13.78
N TYR A 420 -32.78 6.31 -14.01
CA TYR A 420 -32.05 5.91 -15.21
C TYR A 420 -32.44 4.49 -15.65
N GLU A 421 -32.07 4.11 -16.89
CA GLU A 421 -32.26 2.75 -17.42
C GLU A 421 -33.67 2.16 -17.19
N LYS A 422 -34.71 2.99 -17.37
CA LYS A 422 -36.15 2.70 -17.18
C LYS A 422 -36.61 2.40 -15.75
N ASN A 423 -35.86 1.63 -14.96
CA ASN A 423 -36.28 1.19 -13.63
C ASN A 423 -35.19 1.26 -12.56
N GLN A 424 -34.07 1.91 -12.84
CA GLN A 424 -33.02 2.13 -11.85
C GLN A 424 -33.18 3.51 -11.22
N TRP A 425 -32.90 3.57 -9.93
CA TRP A 425 -33.02 4.77 -9.11
C TRP A 425 -31.79 4.89 -8.24
N VAL A 426 -31.22 6.07 -8.10
CA VAL A 426 -30.10 6.34 -7.18
C VAL A 426 -30.32 7.64 -6.42
N ALA A 427 -30.08 7.62 -5.11
CA ALA A 427 -29.88 8.80 -4.30
C ALA A 427 -28.39 9.02 -4.06
N TYR A 428 -27.90 10.22 -4.34
CA TYR A 428 -26.48 10.59 -4.26
C TYR A 428 -26.30 12.08 -3.94
N ASP A 429 -25.04 12.48 -3.78
CA ASP A 429 -24.63 13.85 -3.48
C ASP A 429 -23.73 14.45 -4.57
N ASP A 430 -23.83 15.77 -4.76
CA ASP A 430 -23.00 16.55 -5.67
C ASP A 430 -22.76 17.98 -5.17
N GLU A 431 -22.30 18.89 -6.03
CA GLU A 431 -21.98 20.27 -5.66
C GLU A 431 -23.14 21.00 -4.94
N ASP A 432 -24.38 20.84 -5.39
CA ASP A 432 -25.53 21.52 -4.78
C ASP A 432 -25.76 21.01 -3.36
N THR A 433 -25.69 19.70 -3.17
CA THR A 433 -25.98 19.07 -1.87
C THR A 433 -24.80 19.22 -0.90
N PHE A 434 -23.56 19.16 -1.37
CA PHE A 434 -22.38 19.48 -0.57
C PHE A 434 -22.43 20.90 -0.04
N LYS A 435 -22.87 21.87 -0.85
CA LYS A 435 -23.07 23.23 -0.36
C LYS A 435 -24.11 23.30 0.75
N LEU A 436 -25.28 22.68 0.56
CA LEU A 436 -26.34 22.67 1.58
C LEU A 436 -25.88 22.01 2.89
N LYS A 437 -25.17 20.88 2.79
CA LYS A 437 -24.62 20.14 3.94
C LYS A 437 -23.49 20.89 4.63
N ALA A 438 -22.63 21.57 3.88
CA ALA A 438 -21.58 22.43 4.42
C ALA A 438 -22.17 23.64 5.16
N ASP A 439 -23.16 24.32 4.58
CA ASP A 439 -23.83 25.44 5.23
C ASP A 439 -24.55 25.00 6.52
N PHE A 440 -25.17 23.82 6.51
CA PHE A 440 -25.73 23.19 7.70
C PHE A 440 -24.65 22.90 8.77
N ALA A 441 -23.52 22.30 8.37
CA ALA A 441 -22.42 21.98 9.28
C ALA A 441 -21.85 23.25 9.95
N ARG A 442 -21.65 24.34 9.17
CA ARG A 442 -21.29 25.65 9.73
C ARG A 442 -22.34 26.15 10.70
N GLY A 443 -23.61 26.05 10.33
CA GLY A 443 -24.73 26.47 11.17
C GLY A 443 -24.79 25.74 12.52
N GLN A 444 -24.26 24.52 12.61
CA GLN A 444 -24.16 23.73 13.84
C GLN A 444 -22.74 23.71 14.45
N CYS A 445 -21.87 24.66 14.10
CA CYS A 445 -20.53 24.77 14.67
C CYS A 445 -19.71 23.47 14.56
N LEU A 446 -19.89 22.69 13.48
CA LEU A 446 -19.14 21.46 13.28
C LEU A 446 -17.70 21.78 12.89
N GLY A 447 -16.77 20.97 13.37
CA GLY A 447 -15.32 21.16 13.16
C GLY A 447 -14.84 20.85 11.75
N GLY A 448 -15.67 20.22 10.91
CA GLY A 448 -15.25 19.88 9.56
C GLY A 448 -16.24 19.09 8.72
N LEU A 449 -15.76 18.74 7.52
CA LEU A 449 -16.38 17.81 6.59
C LEU A 449 -15.46 16.61 6.36
N MET A 450 -16.04 15.45 6.14
CA MET A 450 -15.36 14.20 5.81
C MET A 450 -15.95 13.62 4.53
N VAL A 451 -15.16 12.92 3.73
CA VAL A 451 -15.64 12.24 2.52
C VAL A 451 -15.27 10.76 2.52
N TRP A 452 -16.28 9.91 2.30
CA TRP A 452 -16.14 8.51 1.92
C TRP A 452 -16.61 8.28 0.47
N ALA A 453 -15.76 7.88 -0.49
CA ALA A 453 -14.31 7.93 -0.43
C ALA A 453 -13.74 8.81 -1.54
N VAL A 454 -12.58 9.42 -1.30
CA VAL A 454 -11.94 10.33 -2.28
C VAL A 454 -11.63 9.63 -3.59
N SER A 455 -11.44 8.31 -3.54
CA SER A 455 -11.18 7.46 -4.68
C SER A 455 -12.42 7.17 -5.54
N HIS A 456 -13.62 7.59 -5.14
CA HIS A 456 -14.86 7.44 -5.93
C HIS A 456 -15.09 8.62 -6.89
N ASP A 457 -14.24 9.65 -6.79
CA ASP A 457 -14.26 10.85 -7.62
C ASP A 457 -13.92 10.53 -9.10
N THR A 458 -14.16 11.50 -9.98
CA THR A 458 -13.76 11.44 -11.37
C THR A 458 -12.25 11.71 -11.53
N LYS A 459 -11.69 11.34 -12.69
CA LYS A 459 -10.26 11.55 -12.98
C LYS A 459 -9.82 13.02 -12.96
N ASP A 460 -10.75 13.94 -13.25
CA ASP A 460 -10.57 15.39 -13.19
C ASP A 460 -10.91 15.99 -11.82
N ALA A 461 -11.16 15.16 -10.80
CA ALA A 461 -11.45 15.54 -9.42
C ALA A 461 -12.67 16.47 -9.27
N LYS A 462 -13.73 16.21 -10.04
CA LYS A 462 -14.95 17.05 -10.11
C LYS A 462 -15.60 17.21 -8.74
N TYR A 463 -15.75 16.13 -7.99
CA TYR A 463 -16.41 16.15 -6.69
C TYR A 463 -15.52 16.72 -5.60
N THR A 464 -14.20 16.52 -5.69
CA THR A 464 -13.23 17.18 -4.82
C THR A 464 -13.18 18.69 -5.07
N ALA A 465 -13.32 19.16 -6.32
CA ALA A 465 -13.44 20.58 -6.62
C ALA A 465 -14.72 21.19 -6.01
N ALA A 466 -15.84 20.47 -6.12
CA ALA A 466 -17.10 20.85 -5.47
C ALA A 466 -16.97 20.89 -3.93
N LEU A 467 -16.30 19.91 -3.33
CA LEU A 467 -15.98 19.89 -1.90
C LEU A 467 -15.10 21.08 -1.52
N ALA A 468 -14.05 21.38 -2.28
CA ALA A 468 -13.16 22.51 -2.01
C ALA A 468 -13.94 23.84 -1.98
N LYS A 469 -14.86 24.04 -2.92
CA LYS A 469 -15.77 25.19 -2.93
C LYS A 469 -16.70 25.20 -1.73
N ALA A 470 -17.35 24.07 -1.42
CA ALA A 470 -18.25 23.94 -0.28
C ALA A 470 -17.54 24.18 1.05
N ALA A 471 -16.29 23.75 1.18
CA ALA A 471 -15.46 23.86 2.38
C ALA A 471 -14.64 25.16 2.46
N ASN A 472 -14.68 26.01 1.42
CA ASN A 472 -13.82 27.18 1.23
C ASN A 472 -12.32 26.86 1.40
N ARG A 473 -11.84 25.91 0.60
CA ARG A 473 -10.44 25.45 0.56
C ARG A 473 -9.81 25.80 -0.78
N LYS A 474 -8.47 25.87 -0.79
CA LYS A 474 -7.72 26.03 -2.04
C LYS A 474 -7.84 24.73 -2.85
N PHE A 475 -8.07 24.87 -4.14
CA PHE A 475 -8.02 23.77 -5.08
C PHE A 475 -6.87 24.04 -6.05
N VAL A 476 -5.83 23.22 -5.98
CA VAL A 476 -4.78 23.17 -6.99
C VAL A 476 -4.92 21.82 -7.68
N ALA A 477 -5.27 21.85 -8.96
CA ALA A 477 -5.42 20.64 -9.76
C ALA A 477 -4.20 19.73 -9.58
N ALA A 478 -4.46 18.42 -9.50
CA ALA A 478 -3.43 17.44 -9.27
C ALA A 478 -2.25 17.65 -10.23
N LEU A 479 -1.03 17.46 -9.73
CA LEU A 479 0.14 17.35 -10.59
C LEU A 479 -0.16 16.22 -11.60
N PRO A 480 0.18 16.37 -12.89
CA PRO A 480 -0.03 15.29 -13.85
C PRO A 480 0.56 14.01 -13.26
N ALA A 481 -0.19 12.91 -13.34
CA ALA A 481 0.22 11.61 -12.82
C ALA A 481 1.58 11.21 -13.43
N THR A 482 2.66 11.60 -12.76
CA THR A 482 4.01 11.14 -13.01
C THR A 482 4.29 10.16 -11.89
N ASP A 483 4.34 8.88 -12.26
CA ASP A 483 4.98 7.68 -11.67
C ASP A 483 5.99 7.79 -10.50
N GLY A 484 5.94 8.81 -9.64
CA GLY A 484 6.93 9.05 -8.60
C GLY A 484 8.27 9.58 -9.11
N SER A 485 8.41 9.93 -10.40
CA SER A 485 9.66 10.45 -10.94
C SER A 485 9.79 11.96 -10.79
N SER A 486 10.52 12.33 -9.72
CA SER A 486 11.32 13.55 -9.57
C SER A 486 10.68 14.84 -9.06
N THR A 487 11.42 15.50 -8.15
CA THR A 487 11.23 16.91 -7.82
C THR A 487 12.31 17.73 -8.54
N THR A 488 11.87 18.68 -9.35
CA THR A 488 12.77 19.62 -10.02
C THR A 488 13.23 20.70 -9.02
N ILE A 489 14.45 20.59 -8.50
CA ILE A 489 15.06 21.63 -7.66
C ILE A 489 15.92 22.53 -8.54
N LYS A 490 15.53 23.80 -8.65
CA LYS A 490 16.32 24.84 -9.32
C LYS A 490 17.27 25.48 -8.32
N THR A 491 18.56 25.15 -8.37
CA THR A 491 19.60 25.74 -7.49
C THR A 491 20.32 26.86 -8.23
N LYS A 492 20.32 28.08 -7.67
CA LYS A 492 21.11 29.21 -8.17
C LYS A 492 22.57 29.07 -7.72
N HIS A 493 23.51 29.36 -8.62
CA HIS A 493 24.95 29.29 -8.34
C HIS A 493 25.59 30.66 -8.55
N ALA A 494 26.35 31.11 -7.56
CA ALA A 494 27.17 32.32 -7.68
C ALA A 494 28.40 32.05 -8.57
N GLN A 495 28.98 33.10 -9.17
CA GLN A 495 30.22 33.03 -9.95
C GLN A 495 31.34 33.76 -9.24
N CYS A 496 32.59 33.35 -9.46
CA CYS A 496 33.73 34.13 -9.04
C CYS A 496 33.66 35.53 -9.65
N LYS A 497 34.10 36.56 -8.92
CA LYS A 497 34.06 37.94 -9.40
C LYS A 497 35.20 38.78 -8.85
N TRP A 498 35.55 39.83 -9.59
CA TRP A 498 36.36 40.92 -9.08
C TRP A 498 35.54 41.77 -8.10
N THR A 499 36.11 42.10 -6.94
CA THR A 499 35.54 43.07 -6.00
C THR A 499 35.63 44.50 -6.54
N ASN A 500 35.00 45.49 -5.90
CA ASN A 500 35.29 46.89 -6.22
C ASN A 500 36.68 47.30 -5.67
N CYS A 501 37.19 48.47 -6.10
CA CYS A 501 38.47 48.97 -5.62
C CYS A 501 38.51 49.05 -4.08
N ALA A 502 39.57 48.51 -3.48
CA ALA A 502 39.78 48.47 -2.02
C ALA A 502 38.73 47.69 -1.22
N GLU A 503 37.86 46.93 -1.90
CA GLU A 503 36.87 46.07 -1.25
C GLU A 503 37.46 44.67 -1.03
N ASN A 504 37.20 44.12 0.16
CA ASN A 504 37.56 42.74 0.50
C ASN A 504 36.59 41.74 -0.14
N CYS A 505 36.96 40.46 -0.19
CA CYS A 505 36.03 39.43 -0.60
C CYS A 505 34.75 39.46 0.27
N PRO A 506 33.56 39.23 -0.32
CA PRO A 506 32.33 39.11 0.46
C PRO A 506 32.45 38.06 1.57
N SER A 507 31.67 38.21 2.65
CA SER A 507 31.72 37.29 3.78
C SER A 507 31.55 35.83 3.33
N GLY A 508 32.46 34.96 3.77
CA GLY A 508 32.51 33.54 3.40
C GLY A 508 33.09 33.23 2.02
N TRP A 509 33.38 34.23 1.18
CA TRP A 509 34.02 34.00 -0.11
C TRP A 509 35.52 33.81 0.05
N LEU A 510 36.08 32.91 -0.76
CA LEU A 510 37.49 32.57 -0.75
C LEU A 510 38.23 33.48 -1.74
N ARG A 511 39.32 34.08 -1.26
CA ARG A 511 40.26 34.81 -2.13
C ARG A 511 41.06 33.82 -2.96
N VAL A 512 41.15 34.05 -4.27
CA VAL A 512 41.77 33.09 -5.19
C VAL A 512 43.31 33.26 -5.19
N PRO A 513 44.08 32.22 -4.85
CA PRO A 513 45.55 32.29 -4.91
C PRO A 513 46.04 32.30 -6.36
N ARG A 514 47.19 32.93 -6.59
CA ARG A 514 47.90 32.92 -7.86
C ARG A 514 48.80 31.67 -7.92
N ALA A 515 48.74 30.94 -9.04
CA ALA A 515 49.31 29.60 -9.15
C ALA A 515 50.15 29.37 -10.43
N ASP A 516 50.50 30.42 -11.19
CA ASP A 516 51.48 30.30 -12.28
C ASP A 516 52.93 30.24 -11.76
N ASP A 517 53.86 29.81 -12.63
CA ASP A 517 55.27 29.59 -12.29
C ASP A 517 56.00 30.86 -11.78
N GLN A 518 55.42 32.04 -11.99
CA GLN A 518 55.98 33.32 -11.54
C GLN A 518 55.34 33.83 -10.24
N ALA A 519 54.37 33.11 -9.68
CA ALA A 519 53.67 33.49 -8.46
C ALA A 519 54.58 33.35 -7.22
N ARG A 520 54.54 34.35 -6.34
CA ARG A 520 55.18 34.25 -5.02
C ARG A 520 54.33 33.39 -4.09
N LYS A 521 54.97 32.82 -3.07
CA LYS A 521 54.26 32.12 -1.98
C LYS A 521 53.24 33.08 -1.35
N ASP A 522 51.99 32.61 -1.24
CA ASP A 522 50.84 33.34 -0.68
C ASP A 522 50.41 34.59 -1.49
N GLU A 523 50.75 34.66 -2.79
CA GLU A 523 50.25 35.68 -3.71
C GLU A 523 48.81 35.35 -4.17
N TYR A 524 47.98 36.38 -4.34
CA TYR A 524 46.58 36.25 -4.73
C TYR A 524 46.29 36.95 -6.05
N MET A 525 45.23 36.52 -6.73
CA MET A 525 44.74 37.18 -7.93
C MET A 525 44.18 38.57 -7.59
N VAL A 526 44.90 39.59 -8.05
CA VAL A 526 44.56 41.01 -7.87
C VAL A 526 44.62 41.75 -9.20
N ASP A 527 43.85 42.83 -9.31
CA ASP A 527 43.83 43.71 -10.48
C ASP A 527 43.81 45.17 -10.02
N GLU A 528 44.82 45.95 -10.41
CA GLU A 528 44.93 47.38 -10.05
C GLU A 528 44.20 48.29 -11.05
N GLY A 529 43.65 47.69 -12.11
CA GLY A 529 43.08 48.39 -13.23
C GLY A 529 41.88 49.26 -12.85
N GLY A 530 41.91 50.54 -13.22
CA GLY A 530 40.83 51.49 -12.93
C GLY A 530 40.76 51.95 -11.46
N CYS A 531 41.66 51.49 -10.59
CA CYS A 531 41.72 51.96 -9.19
C CYS A 531 42.67 53.14 -8.95
N ASN A 532 43.59 53.44 -9.88
CA ASN A 532 44.50 54.59 -9.85
C ASN A 532 45.15 54.90 -8.47
N GLY A 533 45.59 53.86 -7.75
CA GLY A 533 46.24 53.99 -6.43
C GLY A 533 45.30 53.98 -5.21
N LEU A 534 43.98 53.91 -5.40
CA LEU A 534 42.99 53.78 -4.31
C LEU A 534 42.94 52.39 -3.69
N GLY A 535 43.53 51.40 -4.34
CA GLY A 535 43.55 50.01 -3.90
C GLY A 535 43.62 49.07 -5.08
N ILE A 536 43.17 47.84 -4.84
CA ILE A 536 43.17 46.76 -5.83
C ILE A 536 41.79 46.07 -5.83
N HIS A 537 41.40 45.55 -6.97
CA HIS A 537 40.34 44.56 -7.09
C HIS A 537 40.90 43.19 -6.68
N GLN A 538 40.11 42.40 -5.98
CA GLN A 538 40.46 41.04 -5.58
C GLN A 538 39.55 40.05 -6.33
N PHE A 539 40.11 38.96 -6.85
CA PHE A 539 39.29 37.91 -7.44
C PHE A 539 38.86 36.93 -6.34
N CYS A 540 37.54 36.80 -6.16
CA CYS A 540 36.95 36.03 -5.08
C CYS A 540 35.97 35.00 -5.63
N CYS A 541 35.89 33.84 -4.99
CA CYS A 541 34.96 32.76 -5.34
C CYS A 541 34.03 32.41 -4.18
N PRO A 542 32.78 31.97 -4.46
CA PRO A 542 31.81 31.63 -3.43
C PRO A 542 32.26 30.43 -2.56
N PRO A 543 31.82 30.34 -1.29
CA PRO A 543 32.14 29.22 -0.39
C PRO A 543 31.61 27.89 -0.90
N GLY A 544 32.31 26.79 -0.56
CA GLY A 544 31.87 25.42 -0.83
C GLY A 544 32.10 24.93 -2.27
N GLU A 545 32.61 25.77 -3.16
CA GLU A 545 32.98 25.42 -4.53
C GLU A 545 34.51 25.28 -4.67
N LYS A 546 34.96 24.48 -5.65
CA LYS A 546 36.40 24.34 -5.93
C LYS A 546 36.95 25.69 -6.41
N VAL A 547 37.98 26.18 -5.73
CA VAL A 547 38.70 27.39 -6.13
C VAL A 547 39.45 27.10 -7.45
N PRO A 548 39.26 27.91 -8.52
CA PRO A 548 39.94 27.68 -9.78
C PRO A 548 41.44 27.91 -9.65
N GLN A 549 42.23 27.20 -10.46
CA GLN A 549 43.64 27.51 -10.62
C GLN A 549 43.76 28.72 -11.53
N CYS A 550 44.28 29.82 -10.98
CA CYS A 550 44.41 31.07 -11.72
C CYS A 550 45.86 31.54 -11.70
N GLY A 551 46.24 32.20 -12.78
CA GLY A 551 47.56 32.78 -12.92
C GLY A 551 47.53 33.99 -13.84
N ARG A 552 48.63 34.72 -13.87
CA ARG A 552 48.87 35.74 -14.88
C ARG A 552 49.91 35.23 -15.87
N TYR A 553 49.60 35.33 -17.15
CA TYR A 553 50.35 34.70 -18.21
C TYR A 553 50.90 35.71 -19.20
N ASP A 554 51.98 35.28 -19.86
CA ASP A 554 52.79 36.03 -20.81
C ASP A 554 53.58 37.20 -20.21
N PHE A 555 53.84 37.24 -18.91
CA PHE A 555 54.81 38.19 -18.34
C PHE A 555 56.25 37.72 -18.62
N ASN A 556 56.77 38.02 -19.82
CA ASN A 556 58.17 37.74 -20.19
C ASN A 556 59.02 39.01 -20.09
N ASN A 557 59.22 39.54 -18.87
CA ASN A 557 60.12 40.68 -18.63
C ASN A 557 59.79 41.92 -19.51
N GLY A 558 58.51 42.23 -19.69
CA GLY A 558 57.99 43.30 -20.57
C GLY A 558 57.44 42.82 -21.93
N GLY A 559 57.74 41.58 -22.35
CA GLY A 559 57.30 40.98 -23.61
C GLY A 559 55.95 40.25 -23.54
N CYS A 560 54.86 41.00 -23.40
CA CYS A 560 53.52 40.42 -23.18
C CYS A 560 52.84 39.88 -24.45
N GLY A 561 52.09 38.77 -24.35
CA GLY A 561 51.53 38.00 -25.46
C GLY A 561 50.00 37.91 -25.52
N GLY A 562 49.32 38.24 -24.42
CA GLY A 562 47.86 38.37 -24.34
C GLY A 562 47.06 37.08 -24.52
N LYS A 563 47.63 35.89 -24.27
CA LYS A 563 46.98 34.60 -24.50
C LYS A 563 46.94 33.73 -23.25
N CYS A 564 45.74 33.21 -22.95
CA CYS A 564 45.61 32.19 -21.91
C CYS A 564 46.15 30.84 -22.38
N PRO A 565 46.71 30.02 -21.46
CA PRO A 565 47.00 28.62 -21.73
C PRO A 565 45.76 27.86 -22.22
N ASN A 566 45.98 26.81 -23.00
CA ASN A 566 44.90 25.90 -23.43
C ASN A 566 44.13 25.40 -22.19
N SER A 567 42.78 25.43 -22.23
CA SER A 567 41.85 25.10 -21.13
C SER A 567 41.66 26.15 -20.02
N MET A 568 42.24 27.35 -20.16
CA MET A 568 41.97 28.49 -19.28
C MET A 568 41.24 29.62 -20.00
N VAL A 569 40.47 30.39 -19.25
CA VAL A 569 39.69 31.54 -19.74
C VAL A 569 40.23 32.85 -19.21
N GLU A 570 40.20 33.88 -20.07
CA GLU A 570 40.58 35.25 -19.75
C GLU A 570 39.52 35.89 -18.84
N ILE A 571 39.92 36.32 -17.65
CA ILE A 571 39.05 36.98 -16.66
C ILE A 571 39.44 38.43 -16.37
N GLY A 572 40.60 38.88 -16.89
CA GLY A 572 41.17 40.19 -16.63
C GLY A 572 42.45 40.38 -17.43
N SER A 573 42.91 41.63 -17.56
CA SER A 573 44.19 41.94 -18.21
C SER A 573 44.78 43.23 -17.65
N LEU A 574 46.11 43.36 -17.72
CA LEU A 574 46.85 44.55 -17.29
C LEU A 574 47.93 44.92 -18.32
N SER A 575 48.11 46.22 -18.58
CA SER A 575 49.15 46.76 -19.48
C SER A 575 50.28 47.48 -18.74
N LYS A 576 50.17 47.68 -17.42
CA LYS A 576 51.02 48.55 -16.58
C LYS A 576 52.53 48.26 -16.66
N TYR A 577 52.92 47.08 -17.13
CA TYR A 577 54.32 46.64 -17.24
C TYR A 577 54.64 45.98 -18.60
N CYS A 578 53.85 46.30 -19.63
CA CYS A 578 53.97 45.73 -20.97
C CYS A 578 54.22 46.85 -22.00
N ASP A 579 55.26 46.73 -22.83
CA ASP A 579 55.67 47.82 -23.72
C ASP A 579 54.74 48.02 -24.94
N LYS A 580 54.10 46.95 -25.43
CA LYS A 580 53.25 46.95 -26.67
C LYS A 580 52.08 45.95 -26.66
N SER A 581 51.74 45.40 -25.51
CA SER A 581 50.76 44.31 -25.36
C SER A 581 50.18 44.31 -23.94
N TYR A 582 49.58 43.21 -23.50
CA TYR A 582 49.01 43.08 -22.16
C TYR A 582 49.31 41.71 -21.55
N GLU A 583 49.43 41.70 -20.23
CA GLU A 583 49.42 40.48 -19.43
C GLU A 583 47.96 40.06 -19.23
N VAL A 584 47.69 38.76 -19.33
CA VAL A 584 46.34 38.22 -19.21
C VAL A 584 46.20 37.44 -17.90
N ALA A 585 45.16 37.75 -17.14
CA ALA A 585 44.75 36.98 -15.97
C ALA A 585 43.83 35.85 -16.46
N CYS A 586 44.26 34.61 -16.24
CA CYS A 586 43.56 33.42 -16.70
C CYS A 586 43.23 32.51 -15.55
N CYS A 587 42.09 31.82 -15.66
CA CYS A 587 41.65 30.83 -14.70
C CYS A 587 41.23 29.54 -15.39
N SER A 588 41.48 28.41 -14.74
CA SER A 588 40.96 27.11 -15.17
C SER A 588 39.44 27.17 -15.28
N ALA A 589 38.91 26.72 -16.41
CA ALA A 589 37.48 26.71 -16.65
C ALA A 589 36.78 25.50 -16.01
N THR A 590 37.06 25.26 -14.72
CA THR A 590 36.57 24.08 -13.97
C THR A 590 35.70 24.49 -12.78
N GLY A 591 34.64 23.73 -12.53
CA GLY A 591 33.72 23.96 -11.42
C GLY A 591 32.59 24.93 -11.74
N LYS A 592 31.55 24.95 -10.87
CA LYS A 592 30.34 25.75 -11.09
C LYS A 592 30.60 27.24 -10.96
N SER A 593 31.57 27.64 -10.13
CA SER A 593 31.92 29.04 -9.88
C SER A 593 32.54 29.77 -11.08
N MET A 594 33.00 29.05 -12.10
CA MET A 594 33.59 29.60 -13.35
C MET A 594 32.75 29.30 -14.61
N GLN A 595 31.57 28.69 -14.45
CA GLN A 595 30.76 28.18 -15.55
C GLN A 595 30.40 29.23 -16.59
N LEU A 596 30.01 30.45 -16.18
CA LEU A 596 29.67 31.51 -17.11
C LEU A 596 30.89 32.09 -17.83
N TYR A 597 32.07 32.10 -17.21
CA TYR A 597 33.30 32.51 -17.89
C TYR A 597 33.74 31.48 -18.93
N ASN A 598 33.51 30.18 -18.68
CA ASN A 598 33.82 29.10 -19.62
C ASN A 598 33.04 29.18 -20.94
N GLN A 599 31.86 29.79 -20.90
CA GLN A 599 30.98 29.92 -22.07
C GLN A 599 31.31 31.15 -22.92
N CYS A 600 32.30 31.94 -22.48
CA CYS A 600 32.62 33.22 -23.06
C CYS A 600 34.06 33.28 -23.53
N SER A 601 34.28 34.00 -24.62
CA SER A 601 35.62 34.31 -25.11
C SER A 601 35.65 35.67 -25.76
N TRP A 602 36.82 36.31 -25.70
CA TRP A 602 37.06 37.53 -26.44
C TRP A 602 37.42 37.21 -27.89
N SER A 603 36.99 38.07 -28.83
CA SER A 603 37.35 37.94 -30.24
C SER A 603 38.86 37.93 -30.45
N LYS A 604 39.34 37.15 -31.43
CA LYS A 604 40.76 36.79 -31.60
C LYS A 604 41.62 37.87 -32.28
N ASP A 605 41.00 38.82 -32.98
CA ASP A 605 41.69 39.85 -33.74
C ASP A 605 42.16 41.01 -32.85
N PHE A 606 43.25 40.80 -32.10
CA PHE A 606 43.95 41.85 -31.35
C PHE A 606 45.30 42.16 -32.02
N PRO A 607 45.74 43.44 -32.13
CA PRO A 607 45.10 44.67 -31.63
C PRO A 607 44.03 45.25 -32.56
N ASN A 608 43.78 44.65 -33.73
CA ASN A 608 42.83 45.15 -34.73
C ASN A 608 41.38 44.70 -34.48
N CYS A 609 40.83 45.11 -33.33
CA CYS A 609 39.65 44.53 -32.69
C CYS A 609 38.35 44.55 -33.53
N ASP A 610 38.14 45.55 -34.38
CA ASP A 610 36.92 45.66 -35.18
C ASP A 610 36.77 44.53 -36.23
N LYS A 611 37.86 43.85 -36.59
CA LYS A 611 37.84 42.69 -37.49
C LYS A 611 37.32 41.43 -36.80
N GLY A 612 37.30 41.42 -35.46
CA GLY A 612 36.84 40.30 -34.66
C GLY A 612 35.34 40.06 -34.79
N THR A 613 34.98 38.80 -35.02
CA THR A 613 33.60 38.32 -34.99
C THR A 613 33.43 37.25 -33.91
N CYS A 614 32.23 37.17 -33.32
CA CYS A 614 31.88 36.05 -32.47
C CYS A 614 31.84 34.75 -33.28
N SER A 615 32.25 33.65 -32.66
CA SER A 615 32.13 32.31 -33.22
C SER A 615 30.67 31.91 -33.42
N SER A 616 30.41 31.00 -34.37
CA SER A 616 29.07 30.44 -34.60
C SER A 616 28.49 29.86 -33.31
N GLY A 617 27.26 30.25 -32.95
CA GLY A 617 26.60 29.85 -31.71
C GLY A 617 26.89 30.73 -30.49
N SER A 618 27.66 31.81 -30.63
CA SER A 618 27.91 32.81 -29.59
C SER A 618 27.38 34.19 -30.01
N VAL A 619 26.88 34.96 -29.03
CA VAL A 619 26.38 36.34 -29.20
C VAL A 619 27.29 37.34 -28.49
N GLU A 620 27.32 38.57 -28.99
CA GLU A 620 28.04 39.68 -28.36
C GLU A 620 27.24 40.17 -27.13
N ILE A 621 27.83 40.07 -25.93
CA ILE A 621 27.21 40.57 -24.69
C ILE A 621 27.84 41.87 -24.20
N ALA A 622 29.08 42.14 -24.62
CA ALA A 622 29.81 43.35 -24.33
C ALA A 622 30.87 43.59 -25.41
N LYS A 623 31.32 44.84 -25.52
CA LYS A 623 32.48 45.23 -26.32
C LYS A 623 33.23 46.33 -25.59
N SER A 624 34.56 46.37 -25.74
CA SER A 624 35.42 47.28 -24.98
C SER A 624 36.69 47.63 -25.73
N MET A 625 37.16 48.87 -25.57
CA MET A 625 38.44 49.35 -26.12
C MET A 625 39.65 48.78 -25.40
N SER A 626 39.50 48.35 -24.13
CA SER A 626 40.56 47.76 -23.31
C SER A 626 40.31 46.29 -22.94
N GLY A 627 39.30 45.66 -23.55
CA GLY A 627 38.95 44.27 -23.31
C GLY A 627 38.65 43.99 -21.84
N SER A 628 39.21 42.92 -21.27
CA SER A 628 39.01 42.59 -19.86
C SER A 628 39.71 43.55 -18.87
N GLY A 629 40.47 44.55 -19.37
CA GLY A 629 41.08 45.61 -18.57
C GLY A 629 42.30 46.27 -19.22
N GLY A 630 43.26 45.50 -19.72
CA GLY A 630 44.55 46.00 -20.22
C GLY A 630 44.77 45.82 -21.72
N ALA A 631 43.85 45.19 -22.43
CA ALA A 631 43.97 44.85 -23.85
C ALA A 631 43.53 46.01 -24.76
N PHE A 632 44.34 47.07 -24.84
CA PHE A 632 44.04 48.26 -25.64
C PHE A 632 44.06 47.99 -27.14
N CYS A 633 42.89 48.12 -27.77
CA CYS A 633 42.71 47.98 -29.20
C CYS A 633 43.32 49.17 -29.98
N SER A 634 43.66 48.93 -31.25
CA SER A 634 44.16 49.95 -32.16
C SER A 634 43.15 51.10 -32.31
N ALA A 635 43.66 52.31 -32.59
CA ALA A 635 42.83 53.43 -32.97
C ALA A 635 42.69 53.52 -34.50
N VAL A 636 41.48 53.77 -35.02
CA VAL A 636 41.28 53.96 -36.47
C VAL A 636 41.73 55.37 -36.87
N GLY A 637 42.82 55.45 -37.63
CA GLY A 637 43.30 56.67 -38.29
C GLY A 637 44.67 57.19 -37.80
N GLY A 638 45.72 56.88 -38.58
CA GLY A 638 47.00 57.61 -38.61
C GLY A 638 48.22 56.88 -38.03
N ALA A 639 49.26 56.73 -38.86
CA ALA A 639 50.54 56.06 -38.56
C ALA A 639 51.28 56.65 -37.35
N GLY A 640 51.87 55.77 -36.52
CA GLY A 640 52.80 56.14 -35.45
C GLY A 640 52.17 56.28 -34.05
N GLY A 641 51.89 55.15 -33.41
CA GLY A 641 52.21 54.83 -32.01
C GLY A 641 52.03 55.80 -30.83
N ASP A 642 51.27 56.90 -30.92
CA ASP A 642 51.00 57.78 -29.75
C ASP A 642 49.51 57.73 -29.30
N PRO A 643 49.22 57.20 -28.10
CA PRO A 643 47.88 57.19 -27.52
C PRO A 643 47.43 58.54 -26.93
N PHE A 644 48.26 59.60 -26.95
CA PHE A 644 47.97 60.91 -26.33
C PHE A 644 47.65 62.06 -27.32
N SER A 645 47.48 61.79 -28.62
CA SER A 645 47.22 62.86 -29.60
C SER A 645 45.75 63.34 -29.62
N ASN A 646 45.52 64.64 -29.46
CA ASN A 646 44.22 65.36 -29.40
C ASN A 646 43.33 65.35 -30.67
N LYS A 647 43.49 64.40 -31.60
CA LYS A 647 42.55 64.23 -32.72
C LYS A 647 41.59 63.10 -32.37
N LYS A 648 40.27 63.34 -32.48
CA LYS A 648 39.17 62.39 -32.21
C LYS A 648 39.38 61.07 -32.98
N LYS A 649 40.16 60.16 -32.41
CA LYS A 649 40.35 58.79 -32.89
C LYS A 649 39.22 57.94 -32.29
N VAL A 650 38.50 57.20 -33.13
CA VAL A 650 37.56 56.18 -32.66
C VAL A 650 38.40 54.94 -32.34
N GLY A 651 38.53 54.62 -31.06
CA GLY A 651 39.17 53.38 -30.62
C GLY A 651 38.37 52.19 -31.13
N GLN A 652 39.04 51.18 -31.66
CA GLN A 652 38.40 49.91 -31.99
C GLN A 652 37.94 49.20 -30.72
N GLU A 653 36.94 48.33 -30.82
CA GLU A 653 36.37 47.63 -29.66
C GLU A 653 36.48 46.11 -29.83
N ARG A 654 37.07 45.41 -28.86
CA ARG A 654 37.10 43.95 -28.82
C ARG A 654 35.75 43.45 -28.35
N LYS A 655 35.21 42.40 -28.97
CA LYS A 655 33.91 41.82 -28.60
C LYS A 655 34.09 40.72 -27.58
N TYR A 656 33.25 40.73 -26.55
CA TYR A 656 33.10 39.64 -25.59
C TYR A 656 31.88 38.80 -25.99
N CYS A 657 32.16 37.58 -26.43
CA CYS A 657 31.21 36.70 -27.07
C CYS A 657 30.90 35.53 -26.16
N CYS A 658 29.61 35.26 -25.91
CA CYS A 658 29.17 34.17 -25.05
C CYS A 658 28.12 33.31 -25.75
N HIS A 659 28.05 32.03 -25.43
CA HIS A 659 26.93 31.19 -25.85
C HIS A 659 25.59 31.66 -25.22
N ASP A 660 24.49 31.65 -25.97
CA ASP A 660 23.13 32.06 -25.51
C ASP A 660 22.07 30.96 -25.77
N ASP A 661 22.52 29.73 -25.97
CA ASP A 661 21.66 28.55 -26.15
C ASP A 661 21.04 28.05 -24.83
N LEU A 662 21.55 28.48 -23.68
CA LEU A 662 21.12 28.02 -22.36
C LEU A 662 20.35 29.10 -21.57
N LYS A 663 19.03 28.93 -21.46
CA LYS A 663 18.10 29.89 -20.82
C LYS A 663 18.47 30.30 -19.38
N ASP A 664 19.08 29.39 -18.62
CA ASP A 664 19.39 29.53 -17.20
C ASP A 664 20.91 29.56 -16.90
N GLN A 665 21.77 29.80 -17.91
CA GLN A 665 23.23 29.92 -17.75
C GLN A 665 23.78 31.07 -18.61
N LYS A 666 23.47 32.33 -18.27
CA LYS A 666 23.98 33.47 -19.06
C LYS A 666 24.19 34.75 -18.27
N TRP A 667 25.02 35.61 -18.84
CA TRP A 667 25.08 37.02 -18.50
C TRP A 667 23.89 37.75 -19.12
N SER A 668 23.24 38.61 -18.35
CA SER A 668 22.08 39.41 -18.78
C SER A 668 22.17 40.83 -18.26
N ASP A 669 21.36 41.76 -18.77
CA ASP A 669 21.27 43.15 -18.31
C ASP A 669 22.64 43.85 -18.12
N CYS A 670 23.51 43.66 -19.12
CA CYS A 670 24.87 44.19 -19.11
C CYS A 670 24.89 45.71 -19.37
N GLU A 671 25.23 46.49 -18.36
CA GLU A 671 25.21 47.96 -18.40
C GLU A 671 26.59 48.55 -18.05
N TRP A 672 26.87 49.76 -18.52
CA TRP A 672 28.12 50.46 -18.18
C TRP A 672 27.91 51.29 -16.92
N GLU A 673 28.82 51.14 -15.96
CA GLU A 673 28.81 51.82 -14.66
C GLU A 673 30.12 52.61 -14.48
N SER A 674 30.00 53.87 -14.07
CA SER A 674 31.14 54.81 -14.04
C SER A 674 31.52 55.26 -12.63
N HIS A 675 30.64 55.10 -11.63
CA HIS A 675 30.79 55.73 -10.31
C HIS A 675 30.39 54.82 -9.13
N ILE A 676 30.57 53.51 -9.24
CA ILE A 676 30.26 52.58 -8.16
C ILE A 676 31.54 52.24 -7.37
N GLY A 677 31.58 52.61 -6.09
CA GLY A 677 32.75 52.46 -5.21
C GLY A 677 33.05 53.73 -4.40
N VAL A 678 34.11 53.71 -3.61
CA VAL A 678 34.50 54.86 -2.77
C VAL A 678 35.32 55.85 -3.60
N ILE A 679 34.71 56.98 -3.98
CA ILE A 679 35.41 58.11 -4.61
C ILE A 679 35.96 59.03 -3.50
N PRO A 680 37.28 59.29 -3.43
CA PRO A 680 37.83 60.25 -2.48
C PRO A 680 37.23 61.64 -2.69
N LYS A 681 36.94 62.35 -1.59
CA LYS A 681 36.29 63.69 -1.58
C LYS A 681 36.97 64.74 -2.47
N ASN A 682 38.24 64.57 -2.84
CA ASN A 682 39.02 65.54 -3.63
C ASN A 682 39.12 65.19 -5.13
N TRP A 683 38.51 64.08 -5.58
CA TRP A 683 38.65 63.55 -6.94
C TRP A 683 37.38 63.71 -7.80
N GLY A 684 36.24 64.08 -7.20
CA GLY A 684 34.90 64.06 -7.82
C GLY A 684 34.56 65.22 -8.77
N GLY A 685 35.53 65.92 -9.37
CA GLY A 685 35.28 67.16 -10.13
C GLY A 685 35.63 67.18 -11.62
N LEU A 686 36.30 66.17 -12.18
CA LEU A 686 36.95 66.26 -13.51
C LEU A 686 36.77 64.99 -14.38
N GLY A 687 35.58 64.40 -14.40
CA GLY A 687 35.30 63.23 -15.26
C GLY A 687 36.07 61.97 -14.86
N TYR A 688 36.33 61.78 -13.57
CA TYR A 688 37.01 60.59 -13.04
C TYR A 688 36.01 59.46 -12.73
N CYS A 689 36.33 58.22 -13.11
CA CYS A 689 35.49 57.04 -12.92
C CYS A 689 36.18 55.96 -12.08
N ILE A 690 35.38 55.21 -11.33
CA ILE A 690 35.81 54.00 -10.61
C ILE A 690 35.13 52.80 -11.22
N SER A 691 35.91 51.76 -11.50
CA SER A 691 35.55 50.54 -12.22
C SER A 691 34.83 49.51 -11.35
N GLY A 692 33.82 49.94 -10.60
CA GLY A 692 33.02 49.07 -9.75
C GLY A 692 31.65 48.70 -10.32
N CYS A 693 31.03 47.69 -9.72
CA CYS A 693 29.68 47.22 -10.03
C CYS A 693 28.80 47.18 -8.77
N PRO A 694 27.46 47.32 -8.92
CA PRO A 694 26.51 47.02 -7.87
C PRO A 694 26.73 45.63 -7.29
N SER A 695 26.37 45.42 -6.02
CA SER A 695 26.67 44.19 -5.29
C SER A 695 26.09 42.91 -5.92
N ASP A 696 24.98 43.04 -6.64
CA ASP A 696 24.23 41.99 -7.34
C ASP A 696 24.67 41.76 -8.80
N LYS A 697 25.53 42.63 -9.36
CA LYS A 697 26.10 42.48 -10.70
C LYS A 697 27.57 42.05 -10.66
N VAL A 698 28.07 41.56 -11.79
CA VAL A 698 29.45 41.12 -11.98
C VAL A 698 30.12 41.95 -13.07
N ARG A 699 31.34 42.43 -12.80
CA ARG A 699 32.18 43.11 -13.78
C ARG A 699 32.73 42.10 -14.80
N VAL A 700 32.40 42.27 -16.07
CA VAL A 700 32.90 41.42 -17.17
C VAL A 700 33.94 42.12 -18.05
N THR A 701 33.97 43.45 -18.09
CA THR A 701 34.96 44.25 -18.84
C THR A 701 35.08 45.67 -18.27
N MET A 702 36.11 46.41 -18.70
CA MET A 702 36.35 47.81 -18.33
C MET A 702 36.82 48.63 -19.53
N ASP A 703 36.50 49.93 -19.53
CA ASP A 703 37.00 50.91 -20.49
C ASP A 703 37.73 52.04 -19.79
N TYR A 704 38.97 52.28 -20.17
CA TYR A 704 39.74 53.47 -19.78
C TYR A 704 39.54 54.58 -20.81
N ASN A 705 39.60 55.84 -20.37
CA ASN A 705 39.54 57.00 -21.25
C ASN A 705 38.30 57.02 -22.18
N SER A 706 37.15 56.53 -21.67
CA SER A 706 35.87 56.60 -22.36
C SER A 706 35.37 58.06 -22.43
N ARG A 707 34.28 58.33 -23.17
CA ARG A 707 33.75 59.71 -23.35
C ARG A 707 33.42 60.44 -22.03
N GLU A 708 33.29 59.72 -20.93
CA GLU A 708 32.88 60.23 -19.62
C GLU A 708 33.95 59.98 -18.52
N CYS A 709 34.98 59.18 -18.81
CA CYS A 709 35.99 58.75 -17.85
C CYS A 709 37.38 59.12 -18.35
N TYR A 710 38.07 60.06 -17.70
CA TYR A 710 39.41 60.53 -18.03
C TYR A 710 40.33 60.48 -16.79
N ASN A 711 41.61 60.86 -16.93
CA ASN A 711 42.60 60.90 -15.83
C ASN A 711 42.88 59.56 -15.15
N GLY A 712 42.96 58.47 -15.93
CA GLY A 712 43.31 57.14 -15.41
C GLY A 712 42.17 56.39 -14.73
N GLY A 713 40.96 56.97 -14.69
CA GLY A 713 39.74 56.27 -14.29
C GLY A 713 39.21 55.34 -15.37
N ALA A 714 38.45 54.33 -14.97
CA ALA A 714 37.79 53.40 -15.88
C ALA A 714 36.34 53.18 -15.46
N ARG A 715 35.47 52.99 -16.44
CA ARG A 715 34.11 52.47 -16.22
C ARG A 715 34.11 50.95 -16.33
N ALA A 716 33.18 50.29 -15.66
CA ALA A 716 33.00 48.85 -15.67
C ALA A 716 31.71 48.47 -16.40
N LYS A 717 31.75 47.39 -17.18
CA LYS A 717 30.54 46.77 -17.73
C LYS A 717 30.07 45.70 -16.74
N CYS A 718 28.89 45.90 -16.18
CA CYS A 718 28.32 45.11 -15.11
C CYS A 718 27.12 44.33 -15.63
N CYS A 719 27.15 43.00 -15.51
CA CYS A 719 26.09 42.10 -15.95
C CYS A 719 25.39 41.43 -14.76
N THR A 720 24.08 41.21 -14.90
CA THR A 720 23.29 40.37 -14.01
C THR A 720 23.63 38.90 -14.23
N LEU A 721 23.80 38.19 -13.12
CA LEU A 721 24.09 36.78 -13.09
C LEU A 721 22.81 35.93 -13.19
N SER A 722 22.66 35.16 -14.27
CA SER A 722 21.61 34.15 -14.39
C SER A 722 22.23 32.76 -14.58
N PHE A 723 22.72 32.17 -13.47
CA PHE A 723 23.14 30.77 -13.46
C PHE A 723 22.36 29.97 -12.42
N SER A 724 21.59 29.00 -12.92
CA SER A 724 20.99 27.97 -12.09
C SER A 724 21.10 26.61 -12.74
N THR A 725 21.41 25.59 -11.94
CA THR A 725 21.27 24.21 -12.38
C THR A 725 19.90 23.71 -11.95
N THR A 726 19.14 23.20 -12.89
CA THR A 726 17.99 22.38 -12.60
C THR A 726 18.50 20.97 -12.31
N VAL A 727 18.40 20.55 -11.05
CA VAL A 727 18.62 19.15 -10.71
C VAL A 727 17.27 18.54 -10.46
N THR A 728 16.91 17.64 -11.35
CA THR A 728 15.91 16.60 -11.12
C THR A 728 16.49 15.68 -10.04
N LYS A 729 16.49 16.11 -8.78
CA LYS A 729 16.97 15.26 -7.69
C LYS A 729 15.87 14.28 -7.40
N ASN A 730 16.11 13.02 -7.73
CA ASN A 730 15.41 11.95 -7.08
C ASN A 730 16.08 11.76 -5.70
N PRO A 731 15.41 12.08 -4.57
CA PRO A 731 15.95 11.82 -3.23
C PRO A 731 16.35 10.34 -3.05
N GLU A 732 15.70 9.48 -3.81
CA GLU A 732 15.95 8.04 -3.88
C GLU A 732 17.34 7.65 -4.38
N ASP A 733 18.04 8.49 -5.17
CA ASP A 733 19.37 8.19 -5.72
C ASP A 733 20.48 8.44 -4.70
N LYS A 734 20.35 9.52 -3.90
CA LYS A 734 21.25 9.76 -2.77
C LYS A 734 21.04 8.68 -1.70
N GLU A 735 19.78 8.37 -1.41
CA GLU A 735 19.42 7.29 -0.48
C GLU A 735 19.98 5.93 -0.96
N LEU A 736 19.92 5.64 -2.26
CA LEU A 736 20.53 4.45 -2.85
C LEU A 736 22.06 4.47 -2.73
N ALA A 737 22.72 5.59 -3.02
CA ALA A 737 24.18 5.70 -2.91
C ALA A 737 24.65 5.48 -1.46
N ASP A 738 24.00 6.13 -0.49
CA ASP A 738 24.29 6.00 0.94
C ASP A 738 24.01 4.56 1.43
N ALA A 739 22.90 3.95 0.98
CA ALA A 739 22.55 2.58 1.31
C ALA A 739 23.52 1.55 0.69
N LEU A 740 23.96 1.76 -0.55
CA LEU A 740 24.95 0.90 -1.20
C LEU A 740 26.31 0.98 -0.51
N ASP A 741 26.73 2.15 -0.03
CA ASP A 741 27.98 2.31 0.73
C ASP A 741 27.96 1.51 2.04
N ILE A 742 26.82 1.50 2.74
CA ILE A 742 26.64 0.71 3.97
C ILE A 742 26.52 -0.78 3.66
N PHE A 743 25.77 -1.16 2.63
CA PHE A 743 25.50 -2.56 2.28
C PHE A 743 26.73 -3.27 1.71
N LEU A 744 27.48 -2.62 0.81
CA LEU A 744 28.62 -3.25 0.14
C LEU A 744 29.85 -3.45 1.05
N ASP A 745 29.88 -2.81 2.23
CA ASP A 745 30.84 -3.06 3.31
C ASP A 745 30.74 -4.51 3.84
N LYS A 746 29.50 -5.01 4.02
CA LYS A 746 29.22 -6.42 4.37
C LYS A 746 27.96 -6.93 3.67
N PRO A 747 28.08 -7.49 2.44
CA PRO A 747 26.94 -7.96 1.65
C PRO A 747 26.47 -9.33 2.14
N ILE A 748 25.87 -9.38 3.33
CA ILE A 748 25.35 -10.61 3.93
C ILE A 748 23.91 -10.37 4.40
N CYS A 749 22.98 -11.22 3.96
CA CYS A 749 21.64 -11.29 4.52
C CYS A 749 21.68 -12.14 5.80
N THR A 750 22.03 -11.55 6.94
CA THR A 750 22.09 -12.24 8.24
C THR A 750 20.79 -12.08 9.03
N ASN A 751 20.40 -13.13 9.76
CA ASN A 751 19.24 -13.14 10.65
C ASN A 751 19.42 -12.43 12.01
N GLU A 752 20.59 -11.89 12.37
CA GLU A 752 20.76 -11.28 13.70
C GLU A 752 21.63 -10.00 13.73
N THR A 753 21.08 -8.98 14.41
CA THR A 753 21.75 -7.86 15.11
C THR A 753 22.40 -6.69 14.35
N GLN A 754 21.65 -5.95 13.50
CA GLN A 754 21.94 -4.52 13.23
C GLN A 754 20.79 -3.80 12.50
N SER A 755 20.07 -2.89 13.18
CA SER A 755 18.90 -2.20 12.60
C SER A 755 19.25 -1.32 11.37
N PHE A 756 20.43 -0.70 11.36
CA PHE A 756 20.87 0.16 10.26
C PHE A 756 21.21 -0.59 8.96
N ARG A 757 21.65 -1.86 9.04
CA ARG A 757 21.96 -2.67 7.85
C ARG A 757 20.71 -3.17 7.15
N TYR A 758 19.64 -3.46 7.91
CA TYR A 758 18.33 -3.84 7.37
C TYR A 758 17.71 -2.72 6.53
N GLU A 759 17.79 -1.47 7.01
CA GLU A 759 17.27 -0.30 6.26
C GLU A 759 18.01 -0.09 4.93
N SER A 760 19.35 -0.17 4.93
CA SER A 760 20.12 -0.07 3.67
C SER A 760 19.81 -1.20 2.69
N GLN A 761 19.64 -2.44 3.18
CA GLN A 761 19.35 -3.60 2.34
C GLN A 761 17.98 -3.47 1.66
N GLU A 762 16.95 -3.09 2.41
CA GLU A 762 15.59 -2.87 1.88
C GLU A 762 15.56 -1.74 0.82
N VAL A 763 16.35 -0.68 1.02
CA VAL A 763 16.52 0.38 0.02
C VAL A 763 17.18 -0.19 -1.25
N VAL A 764 18.27 -0.95 -1.13
CA VAL A 764 18.98 -1.55 -2.27
C VAL A 764 18.07 -2.51 -3.05
N ILE A 765 17.33 -3.38 -2.37
CA ILE A 765 16.36 -4.31 -2.98
C ILE A 765 15.24 -3.55 -3.70
N SER A 766 14.64 -2.57 -3.03
CA SER A 766 13.56 -1.75 -3.59
C SER A 766 14.02 -1.01 -4.85
N ARG A 767 15.24 -0.48 -4.87
CA ARG A 767 15.79 0.27 -6.01
C ARG A 767 16.18 -0.66 -7.16
N LEU A 768 16.79 -1.81 -6.88
CA LEU A 768 17.06 -2.82 -7.89
C LEU A 768 15.75 -3.32 -8.54
N THR A 769 14.69 -3.50 -7.74
CA THR A 769 13.35 -3.84 -8.23
C THR A 769 12.86 -2.82 -9.24
N LYS A 770 12.93 -1.52 -8.90
CA LYS A 770 12.58 -0.45 -9.83
C LYS A 770 13.44 -0.49 -11.09
N MET A 771 14.75 -0.69 -10.97
CA MET A 771 15.66 -0.73 -12.12
C MET A 771 15.30 -1.82 -13.14
N LEU A 772 14.94 -3.01 -12.67
CA LEU A 772 14.64 -4.15 -13.54
C LEU A 772 13.24 -4.04 -14.19
N TYR A 773 12.26 -3.52 -13.44
CA TYR A 773 10.84 -3.66 -13.78
C TYR A 773 10.07 -2.35 -13.96
N SER A 774 10.72 -1.18 -13.84
CA SER A 774 10.11 0.14 -14.06
C SER A 774 11.03 1.09 -14.85
N SER A 775 10.51 2.24 -15.29
CA SER A 775 11.31 3.33 -15.86
C SER A 775 12.18 3.95 -14.78
N VAL A 776 13.50 3.74 -14.86
CA VAL A 776 14.48 4.36 -13.94
C VAL A 776 15.31 5.43 -14.63
N SER A 777 15.80 6.39 -13.85
CA SER A 777 16.71 7.42 -14.35
C SER A 777 18.06 6.81 -14.75
N LEU A 778 18.73 7.41 -15.74
CA LEU A 778 20.10 7.04 -16.10
C LEU A 778 21.06 7.22 -14.92
N ASP A 779 20.75 8.12 -13.98
CA ASP A 779 21.55 8.42 -12.80
C ASP A 779 21.46 7.31 -11.73
N THR A 780 20.28 6.70 -11.55
CA THR A 780 20.08 5.52 -10.68
C THR A 780 20.88 4.32 -11.19
N ALA A 781 20.81 4.08 -12.51
CA ALA A 781 21.59 3.03 -13.17
C ALA A 781 23.10 3.30 -13.08
N ALA A 782 23.53 4.55 -13.27
CA ALA A 782 24.93 4.96 -13.13
C ALA A 782 25.46 4.78 -11.69
N THR A 783 24.63 5.07 -10.68
CA THR A 783 24.97 4.88 -9.26
C THR A 783 25.18 3.40 -8.95
N TRP A 784 24.28 2.52 -9.40
CA TRP A 784 24.43 1.07 -9.28
C TRP A 784 25.67 0.55 -10.00
N ASP A 785 25.89 0.97 -11.26
CA ASP A 785 27.03 0.53 -12.06
C ASP A 785 28.36 0.96 -11.46
N SER A 786 28.42 2.17 -10.89
CA SER A 786 29.62 2.67 -10.23
C SER A 786 29.93 1.90 -8.93
N LYS A 787 28.93 1.60 -8.11
CA LYS A 787 29.11 0.97 -6.79
C LYS A 787 29.17 -0.56 -6.88
N VAL A 788 28.10 -1.18 -7.41
CA VAL A 788 27.96 -2.64 -7.52
C VAL A 788 28.72 -3.16 -8.73
N GLY A 789 28.50 -2.56 -9.91
CA GLY A 789 29.19 -2.96 -11.15
C GLY A 789 30.70 -2.77 -11.11
N GLY A 790 31.20 -1.87 -10.27
CA GLY A 790 32.61 -1.68 -9.97
C GLY A 790 33.24 -2.84 -9.19
N LYS A 791 32.46 -3.54 -8.36
CA LYS A 791 32.90 -4.70 -7.55
C LYS A 791 32.54 -6.05 -8.19
N TYR A 792 31.39 -6.13 -8.87
CA TYR A 792 30.83 -7.31 -9.51
C TYR A 792 30.61 -7.05 -11.00
N LYS A 793 31.63 -7.36 -11.81
CA LYS A 793 31.73 -6.96 -13.23
C LYS A 793 30.55 -7.40 -14.11
N ASN A 794 29.88 -8.50 -13.77
CA ASN A 794 28.74 -9.04 -14.54
C ASN A 794 27.38 -8.58 -14.00
N LEU A 795 27.37 -7.83 -12.89
CA LEU A 795 26.18 -7.27 -12.24
C LEU A 795 25.95 -5.79 -12.58
N LYS A 796 26.42 -5.35 -13.75
CA LYS A 796 26.05 -4.04 -14.30
C LYS A 796 24.57 -4.04 -14.65
N TYR A 797 23.92 -2.89 -14.50
CA TYR A 797 22.51 -2.66 -14.75
C TYR A 797 22.07 -3.27 -16.08
N LYS A 798 22.77 -2.97 -17.16
CA LYS A 798 22.46 -3.52 -18.49
C LYS A 798 22.50 -5.05 -18.49
N SER A 799 23.54 -5.66 -17.91
CA SER A 799 23.70 -7.12 -17.85
C SER A 799 22.57 -7.80 -17.05
N ILE A 800 22.26 -7.27 -15.86
CA ILE A 800 21.18 -7.82 -15.03
C ILE A 800 19.83 -7.59 -15.68
N ARG A 801 19.57 -6.40 -16.24
CA ARG A 801 18.31 -6.07 -16.90
C ARG A 801 18.08 -6.97 -18.11
N ASP A 802 19.06 -7.10 -18.98
CA ASP A 802 18.95 -7.89 -20.21
C ASP A 802 18.75 -9.37 -19.83
N TRP A 803 19.53 -9.91 -18.88
CA TRP A 803 19.34 -11.26 -18.35
C TRP A 803 17.95 -11.45 -17.69
N SER A 804 17.50 -10.50 -16.85
CA SER A 804 16.22 -10.59 -16.15
C SER A 804 15.00 -10.64 -17.07
N ARG A 805 15.16 -10.17 -18.31
CA ARG A 805 14.13 -10.13 -19.35
C ARG A 805 14.22 -11.29 -20.34
N SER A 806 15.34 -11.99 -20.39
CA SER A 806 15.59 -13.08 -21.33
C SER A 806 15.67 -14.45 -20.67
N ASP A 807 15.96 -14.51 -19.37
CA ASP A 807 16.16 -15.74 -18.63
C ASP A 807 14.88 -16.19 -17.92
N ASP A 808 14.46 -17.42 -18.22
CA ASP A 808 13.23 -18.01 -17.73
C ASP A 808 13.13 -18.07 -16.19
N TYR A 809 14.26 -18.27 -15.49
CA TYR A 809 14.29 -18.28 -14.01
C TYR A 809 14.07 -16.87 -13.45
N ALA A 810 14.68 -15.86 -14.10
CA ALA A 810 14.52 -14.47 -13.72
C ALA A 810 13.10 -13.94 -14.00
N ILE A 811 12.50 -14.31 -15.14
CA ILE A 811 11.12 -13.97 -15.50
C ILE A 811 10.13 -14.55 -14.47
N ARG A 812 10.39 -15.75 -13.96
CA ARG A 812 9.51 -16.46 -13.00
C ARG A 812 9.64 -16.01 -11.55
N LEU A 813 10.84 -15.61 -11.10
CA LEU A 813 11.01 -14.99 -9.79
C LEU A 813 10.30 -13.64 -9.70
N GLY A 814 10.12 -12.97 -10.83
CA GLY A 814 9.33 -11.74 -10.95
C GLY A 814 9.91 -10.58 -10.14
N SER A 815 9.17 -9.47 -10.11
CA SER A 815 9.61 -8.23 -9.47
C SER A 815 9.80 -8.33 -7.95
N THR A 816 9.14 -9.28 -7.29
CA THR A 816 9.17 -9.38 -5.83
C THR A 816 10.37 -10.18 -5.31
N ARG A 817 10.74 -11.30 -5.94
CA ARG A 817 11.78 -12.20 -5.39
C ARG A 817 13.12 -12.12 -6.12
N LEU A 818 13.14 -11.72 -7.39
CA LEU A 818 14.40 -11.64 -8.13
C LEU A 818 15.37 -10.62 -7.52
N PRO A 819 14.95 -9.38 -7.19
CA PRO A 819 15.86 -8.35 -6.68
C PRO A 819 16.43 -8.71 -5.31
N GLU A 820 15.61 -9.28 -4.43
CA GLU A 820 16.02 -9.78 -3.11
C GLU A 820 17.05 -10.90 -3.24
N SER A 821 16.81 -11.87 -4.15
CA SER A 821 17.72 -12.97 -4.40
C SER A 821 19.07 -12.49 -4.94
N ILE A 822 19.07 -11.53 -5.87
CA ILE A 822 20.30 -10.93 -6.41
C ILE A 822 21.10 -10.23 -5.31
N VAL A 823 20.44 -9.39 -4.50
CA VAL A 823 21.10 -8.66 -3.41
C VAL A 823 21.69 -9.60 -2.36
N CYS A 824 20.97 -10.67 -2.01
CA CYS A 824 21.45 -11.64 -1.02
C CYS A 824 22.53 -12.60 -1.54
N GLN A 825 22.74 -12.69 -2.86
CA GLN A 825 23.65 -13.68 -3.47
C GLN A 825 24.45 -13.08 -4.64
N LEU A 826 25.04 -11.90 -4.44
CA LEU A 826 25.75 -11.16 -5.51
C LEU A 826 26.83 -12.01 -6.21
N ASP A 827 27.60 -12.82 -5.48
CA ASP A 827 28.63 -13.68 -6.09
C ASP A 827 28.06 -14.79 -6.98
N PHE A 828 26.93 -15.37 -6.60
CA PHE A 828 26.24 -16.40 -7.37
C PHE A 828 25.71 -15.83 -8.68
N TYR A 829 24.99 -14.72 -8.63
CA TYR A 829 24.44 -14.08 -9.84
C TYR A 829 25.53 -13.47 -10.73
N ASN A 830 26.61 -12.95 -10.14
CA ASN A 830 27.77 -12.47 -10.91
C ASN A 830 28.42 -13.60 -11.73
N LYS A 831 28.37 -14.86 -11.26
CA LYS A 831 28.84 -16.02 -12.01
C LYS A 831 27.82 -16.52 -13.03
N ASN A 832 26.55 -16.66 -12.65
CA ASN A 832 25.50 -17.18 -13.53
C ASN A 832 25.18 -16.28 -14.72
N ILE A 833 25.09 -14.96 -14.51
CA ILE A 833 24.90 -13.99 -15.61
C ILE A 833 26.13 -13.97 -16.53
N GLY A 834 27.28 -14.43 -16.04
CA GLY A 834 28.51 -14.65 -16.82
C GLY A 834 28.52 -15.91 -17.69
N GLY A 835 27.51 -16.79 -17.60
CA GLY A 835 27.32 -17.91 -18.53
C GLY A 835 28.11 -19.19 -18.23
N GLU A 836 28.51 -19.46 -16.99
CA GLU A 836 29.16 -20.74 -16.63
C GLU A 836 28.16 -21.73 -15.98
N ASP A 837 27.94 -22.87 -16.66
CA ASP A 837 27.47 -24.18 -16.16
C ASP A 837 26.04 -24.35 -15.57
N VAL A 838 25.02 -24.51 -16.43
CA VAL A 838 23.67 -24.97 -16.02
C VAL A 838 23.46 -26.46 -16.32
N LEU A 839 23.05 -27.25 -15.31
CA LEU A 839 22.63 -28.65 -15.44
C LEU A 839 21.12 -28.73 -15.74
N THR A 840 20.76 -29.33 -16.88
CA THR A 840 19.36 -29.54 -17.33
C THR A 840 18.86 -30.95 -16.99
N CYS A 841 17.67 -31.02 -16.39
CA CYS A 841 17.11 -32.19 -15.73
C CYS A 841 15.80 -32.75 -16.34
N TYR A 842 15.19 -32.08 -17.34
CA TYR A 842 13.90 -32.51 -17.90
C TYR A 842 14.07 -33.39 -19.15
N GLN A 843 13.36 -34.52 -19.17
CA GLN A 843 13.26 -35.58 -20.20
C GLN A 843 14.17 -35.45 -21.46
N GLY A 844 15.42 -35.88 -21.31
CA GLY A 844 16.18 -36.49 -22.41
C GLY A 844 17.18 -35.60 -23.18
N LYS A 845 18.21 -35.09 -22.50
CA LYS A 845 19.65 -35.14 -22.89
C LYS A 845 20.47 -34.15 -22.04
N SER A 846 21.54 -34.63 -21.42
CA SER A 846 22.66 -33.81 -20.95
C SER A 846 23.89 -34.19 -21.76
N ILE A 847 24.51 -33.22 -22.44
CA ILE A 847 25.91 -33.33 -22.87
C ILE A 847 26.58 -32.00 -22.50
N ARG A 848 27.32 -31.94 -21.39
CA ARG A 848 28.45 -31.00 -21.34
C ARG A 848 29.58 -31.59 -22.21
N PRO A 849 30.33 -30.77 -22.98
CA PRO A 849 31.76 -30.79 -22.69
C PRO A 849 32.54 -29.50 -23.04
N LYS A 850 33.40 -29.07 -22.11
CA LYS A 850 34.87 -28.89 -22.26
C LYS A 850 35.39 -28.27 -20.95
N SER A 851 36.29 -28.88 -20.18
CA SER A 851 37.65 -29.29 -20.61
C SER A 851 38.27 -30.43 -19.79
N LYS A 852 38.88 -31.38 -20.51
CA LYS A 852 40.09 -32.19 -20.20
C LYS A 852 40.29 -32.73 -18.76
N ARG A 853 39.95 -34.00 -18.52
CA ARG A 853 40.90 -35.14 -18.48
C ARG A 853 40.14 -36.48 -18.37
N SER A 854 40.76 -37.48 -18.97
CA SER A 854 40.32 -38.84 -19.30
C SER A 854 39.74 -39.69 -18.15
N LEU A 855 38.74 -40.52 -18.48
CA LEU A 855 38.87 -41.97 -18.37
C LEU A 855 37.81 -42.65 -19.27
N ASP A 856 38.30 -43.45 -20.22
CA ASP A 856 37.54 -44.39 -21.06
C ASP A 856 36.75 -45.38 -20.18
N LEU A 857 35.53 -45.82 -20.51
CA LEU A 857 35.14 -46.92 -21.44
C LEU A 857 33.59 -47.09 -21.34
N PRO A 858 32.95 -48.06 -22.04
CA PRO A 858 32.50 -48.07 -23.44
C PRO A 858 30.96 -48.03 -23.59
N LEU A 859 30.50 -47.84 -24.83
CA LEU A 859 29.13 -48.15 -25.26
C LEU A 859 28.86 -49.65 -25.17
N ASP A 860 27.61 -49.98 -24.84
CA ASP A 860 26.95 -51.30 -24.80
C ASP A 860 27.11 -52.12 -23.51
N ALA A 861 26.10 -52.04 -22.63
CA ALA A 861 25.34 -53.19 -22.12
C ALA A 861 24.36 -52.78 -20.99
N LEU A 862 23.19 -53.42 -21.02
CA LEU A 862 22.18 -53.57 -19.95
C LEU A 862 21.10 -52.48 -19.82
N SER A 863 19.99 -52.78 -20.47
CA SER A 863 18.65 -52.68 -19.87
C SER A 863 18.66 -52.92 -18.35
N TYR A 864 18.18 -51.95 -17.57
CA TYR A 864 17.88 -52.07 -16.14
C TYR A 864 16.65 -51.16 -15.91
N ALA A 865 15.42 -51.62 -15.65
CA ALA A 865 14.98 -52.82 -14.94
C ALA A 865 15.71 -53.01 -13.60
N SER A 866 15.56 -52.05 -12.69
CA SER A 866 15.26 -52.30 -11.26
C SER A 866 15.36 -50.99 -10.47
N MET A 867 14.29 -50.19 -10.48
CA MET A 867 13.89 -49.42 -9.30
C MET A 867 12.37 -49.51 -9.18
N HIS A 868 11.92 -50.76 -9.10
CA HIS A 868 10.73 -51.11 -8.34
C HIS A 868 11.23 -51.72 -7.03
N GLY A 869 11.29 -50.91 -5.99
CA GLY A 869 10.72 -51.35 -4.72
C GLY A 869 9.20 -51.31 -4.92
N ASP A 870 8.70 -52.43 -5.44
CA ASP A 870 7.30 -52.81 -5.65
C ASP A 870 6.25 -51.70 -5.91
N THR A 871 6.13 -51.33 -7.19
CA THR A 871 4.83 -50.94 -7.78
C THR A 871 4.52 -51.78 -9.03
N SER A 872 5.29 -52.85 -9.29
CA SER A 872 5.08 -53.76 -10.42
C SER A 872 3.93 -54.74 -10.22
N SER A 873 3.06 -54.55 -9.22
CA SER A 873 1.72 -55.15 -9.20
C SER A 873 0.60 -54.20 -9.65
N ALA A 874 0.89 -52.94 -9.98
CA ALA A 874 -0.03 -52.13 -10.77
C ALA A 874 0.50 -52.07 -12.21
N SER A 875 -0.06 -52.93 -13.06
CA SER A 875 -0.18 -52.69 -14.50
C SER A 875 -0.52 -51.20 -14.77
N PRO A 876 -0.27 -50.64 -15.97
CA PRO A 876 -0.99 -49.46 -16.43
C PRO A 876 -2.48 -49.83 -16.49
N HIS A 877 -3.11 -49.94 -15.33
CA HIS A 877 -4.49 -50.29 -15.18
C HIS A 877 -5.24 -49.12 -15.79
N GLY A 878 -5.84 -49.40 -16.95
CA GLY A 878 -6.86 -48.56 -17.57
C GLY A 878 -7.67 -47.91 -16.47
N LEU A 879 -7.57 -46.59 -16.43
CA LEU A 879 -7.79 -45.76 -15.26
C LEU A 879 -9.29 -45.61 -14.96
N PHE A 880 -9.88 -46.71 -14.54
CA PHE A 880 -10.98 -46.73 -13.59
C PHE A 880 -10.37 -47.21 -12.27
N LYS A 881 -10.11 -46.32 -11.32
CA LYS A 881 -9.90 -46.80 -9.94
C LYS A 881 -11.28 -47.04 -9.37
N ARG A 882 -11.84 -48.22 -9.64
CA ARG A 882 -13.15 -48.68 -9.14
C ARG A 882 -13.23 -48.56 -7.62
N ASP A 883 -14.45 -48.62 -7.08
CA ASP A 883 -14.68 -48.74 -5.64
C ASP A 883 -13.72 -49.76 -5.02
N GLN A 884 -12.85 -49.30 -4.12
CA GLN A 884 -11.80 -50.11 -3.51
C GLN A 884 -12.08 -50.27 -2.02
N GLN A 885 -12.11 -51.52 -1.55
CA GLN A 885 -12.18 -51.81 -0.13
C GLN A 885 -10.80 -51.69 0.50
N TYR A 886 -10.71 -50.92 1.59
CA TYR A 886 -9.52 -50.79 2.42
C TYR A 886 -9.77 -51.45 3.76
N THR A 887 -8.89 -52.37 4.14
CA THR A 887 -8.89 -53.01 5.46
C THR A 887 -7.93 -52.26 6.39
N ILE A 888 -8.48 -51.71 7.46
CA ILE A 888 -7.74 -51.03 8.52
C ILE A 888 -7.62 -51.99 9.70
N THR A 889 -6.39 -52.44 9.96
CA THR A 889 -6.06 -53.25 11.13
C THR A 889 -5.30 -52.39 12.15
N THR A 890 -5.79 -52.32 13.40
CA THR A 890 -5.12 -51.61 14.49
C THR A 890 -5.46 -52.21 15.86
N ILE A 891 -4.81 -51.76 16.92
CA ILE A 891 -5.10 -52.17 18.30
C ILE A 891 -5.72 -50.96 19.01
N SER A 892 -6.94 -51.13 19.52
CA SER A 892 -7.58 -50.09 20.33
C SER A 892 -6.89 -50.01 21.69
N LYS A 893 -6.37 -48.83 22.07
CA LYS A 893 -5.85 -48.62 23.43
C LYS A 893 -6.94 -48.58 24.50
N LEU A 894 -8.20 -48.35 24.10
CA LEU A 894 -9.33 -48.34 25.03
C LEU A 894 -9.72 -49.76 25.47
N THR A 895 -9.67 -50.72 24.55
CA THR A 895 -10.15 -52.09 24.80
C THR A 895 -9.05 -53.15 24.79
N GLY A 896 -7.85 -52.81 24.30
CA GLY A 896 -6.75 -53.75 24.09
C GLY A 896 -6.98 -54.74 22.93
N ALA A 897 -8.13 -54.66 22.25
CA ALA A 897 -8.52 -55.59 21.20
C ALA A 897 -7.95 -55.19 19.83
N GLN A 898 -7.63 -56.20 19.01
CA GLN A 898 -7.37 -55.99 17.59
C GLN A 898 -8.69 -55.65 16.88
N VAL A 899 -8.69 -54.53 16.16
CA VAL A 899 -9.81 -54.02 15.39
C VAL A 899 -9.49 -54.17 13.91
N ILE A 900 -10.41 -54.79 13.17
CA ILE A 900 -10.37 -54.90 11.71
C ILE A 900 -11.60 -54.18 11.17
N LEU A 901 -11.39 -53.05 10.49
CA LEU A 901 -12.46 -52.25 9.89
C LEU A 901 -12.29 -52.24 8.38
N ASN A 902 -13.38 -52.48 7.64
CA ASN A 902 -13.39 -52.37 6.19
C ASN A 902 -14.14 -51.11 5.77
N VAL A 903 -13.47 -50.22 5.04
CA VAL A 903 -14.06 -49.01 4.46
C VAL A 903 -13.94 -49.03 2.94
N TRP A 904 -14.92 -48.45 2.26
CA TRP A 904 -14.97 -48.41 0.80
C TRP A 904 -14.62 -47.02 0.30
N GLY A 905 -13.53 -46.89 -0.47
CA GLY A 905 -13.25 -45.68 -1.22
C GLY A 905 -14.06 -45.63 -2.51
N ILE A 906 -14.33 -44.42 -2.98
CA ILE A 906 -15.19 -44.17 -4.16
C ILE A 906 -14.35 -44.08 -5.44
N SER A 907 -14.93 -44.50 -6.55
CA SER A 907 -14.31 -44.40 -7.87
C SER A 907 -14.10 -42.97 -8.38
N TYR A 908 -13.05 -42.78 -9.18
CA TYR A 908 -12.68 -41.48 -9.75
C TYR A 908 -12.02 -41.61 -11.13
N PRO A 909 -12.04 -40.53 -11.95
CA PRO A 909 -11.67 -40.61 -13.34
C PRO A 909 -10.16 -40.47 -13.56
N SER A 910 -9.67 -40.98 -14.69
CA SER A 910 -8.34 -40.68 -15.21
C SER A 910 -8.19 -39.25 -15.72
N SER A 911 -6.93 -38.82 -15.86
CA SER A 911 -6.59 -37.57 -16.56
C SER A 911 -7.14 -37.55 -17.99
N GLY A 912 -7.12 -38.69 -18.69
CA GLY A 912 -7.66 -38.83 -20.04
C GLY A 912 -9.18 -38.92 -20.17
N GLU A 913 -9.93 -39.02 -19.07
CA GLU A 913 -11.40 -39.10 -19.08
C GLU A 913 -12.08 -37.74 -18.90
N PHE A 914 -11.31 -36.69 -18.69
CA PHE A 914 -11.81 -35.32 -18.69
C PHE A 914 -11.98 -34.81 -20.12
N TYR A 915 -13.11 -34.18 -20.39
CA TYR A 915 -13.36 -33.57 -21.69
C TYR A 915 -12.40 -32.41 -21.91
N ALA A 916 -12.09 -32.09 -23.17
CA ALA A 916 -11.21 -30.97 -23.49
C ALA A 916 -11.73 -29.60 -22.97
N THR A 917 -13.04 -29.51 -22.72
CA THR A 917 -13.72 -28.35 -22.15
C THR A 917 -13.75 -28.33 -20.62
N ASP A 918 -13.30 -29.39 -19.94
CA ASP A 918 -13.31 -29.43 -18.49
C ASP A 918 -12.33 -28.40 -17.92
N SER A 919 -12.80 -27.65 -16.92
CA SER A 919 -12.00 -26.62 -16.23
C SER A 919 -10.76 -27.18 -15.53
N ILE A 920 -10.65 -28.50 -15.36
CA ILE A 920 -9.49 -29.16 -14.75
C ILE A 920 -8.21 -28.96 -15.56
N TRP A 921 -8.30 -28.83 -16.90
CA TRP A 921 -7.14 -28.58 -17.77
C TRP A 921 -6.49 -27.22 -17.48
N GLN A 922 -7.28 -26.27 -16.98
CA GLN A 922 -6.80 -24.97 -16.49
C GLN A 922 -6.19 -25.04 -15.08
N ARG A 923 -6.17 -26.22 -14.46
CA ARG A 923 -5.62 -26.51 -13.12
C ARG A 923 -4.59 -27.64 -13.20
N THR A 924 -3.64 -27.53 -14.13
CA THR A 924 -2.55 -28.49 -14.34
C THR A 924 -1.26 -27.98 -13.72
N TYR A 925 -0.65 -28.73 -12.80
CA TYR A 925 0.56 -28.33 -12.07
C TYR A 925 1.73 -29.26 -12.32
N ASP A 926 2.90 -28.69 -12.61
CA ASP A 926 4.16 -29.44 -12.74
C ASP A 926 5.36 -28.50 -12.49
N PHE A 927 6.57 -29.04 -12.55
CA PHE A 927 7.78 -28.24 -12.54
C PHE A 927 7.81 -27.29 -13.73
N ILE A 928 7.93 -26.00 -13.44
CA ILE A 928 8.05 -24.99 -14.49
C ILE A 928 9.47 -25.01 -15.08
N SER A 929 10.48 -25.34 -14.26
CA SER A 929 11.90 -25.22 -14.61
C SER A 929 12.48 -26.52 -15.16
N THR A 930 13.50 -26.42 -16.00
CA THR A 930 14.29 -27.58 -16.44
C THR A 930 15.60 -27.71 -15.67
N ASN A 931 15.92 -26.76 -14.76
CA ASN A 931 17.12 -26.79 -13.92
C ASN A 931 16.98 -27.78 -12.75
N CYS A 932 18.00 -28.60 -12.55
CA CYS A 932 18.09 -29.57 -11.45
C CYS A 932 18.03 -28.96 -10.04
N PHE A 933 18.43 -27.70 -9.89
CA PHE A 933 18.47 -27.00 -8.60
C PHE A 933 17.20 -26.19 -8.30
N ASP A 934 16.28 -26.07 -9.27
CA ASP A 934 15.08 -25.25 -9.13
C ASP A 934 13.83 -26.13 -8.93
N PRO A 935 13.35 -26.27 -7.68
CA PRO A 935 12.16 -27.04 -7.38
C PRO A 935 10.86 -26.23 -7.59
N ALA A 936 10.88 -25.11 -8.31
CA ALA A 936 9.67 -24.35 -8.59
C ALA A 936 8.62 -25.19 -9.34
N VAL A 937 7.42 -25.22 -8.75
CA VAL A 937 6.19 -25.79 -9.32
C VAL A 937 5.25 -24.63 -9.63
N GLY A 938 4.47 -24.76 -10.70
CA GLY A 938 3.49 -23.77 -11.09
C GLY A 938 2.46 -24.33 -12.06
N LEU A 939 1.50 -23.50 -12.44
CA LEU A 939 0.53 -23.85 -13.47
C LEU A 939 1.24 -23.99 -14.82
N ILE A 940 1.00 -25.09 -15.52
CA ILE A 940 1.54 -25.32 -16.86
C ILE A 940 0.42 -25.40 -17.89
N VAL A 941 0.68 -24.88 -19.09
CA VAL A 941 -0.25 -24.97 -20.22
C VAL A 941 0.07 -26.22 -21.02
N ARG A 942 -0.81 -27.23 -20.98
CA ARG A 942 -0.77 -28.40 -21.85
C ARG A 942 -2.02 -28.48 -22.71
N GLN A 943 -1.87 -29.00 -23.92
CA GLN A 943 -3.01 -29.22 -24.82
C GLN A 943 -3.92 -30.31 -24.23
N PRO A 944 -5.24 -30.08 -24.12
CA PRO A 944 -6.17 -31.09 -23.64
C PRO A 944 -6.05 -32.38 -24.46
N GLY A 945 -5.97 -33.53 -23.77
CA GLY A 945 -5.76 -34.85 -24.38
C GLY A 945 -4.29 -35.29 -24.49
N ASN A 946 -3.32 -34.40 -24.25
CA ASN A 946 -1.93 -34.80 -24.03
C ASN A 946 -1.72 -35.18 -22.55
N ASN A 947 -1.90 -36.47 -22.25
CA ASN A 947 -1.80 -37.03 -20.89
C ASN A 947 -0.38 -37.44 -20.50
N ASP A 948 0.64 -37.20 -21.35
CA ASP A 948 1.98 -37.73 -21.12
C ASP A 948 2.60 -37.13 -19.84
N GLY A 949 2.74 -38.00 -18.83
CA GLY A 949 3.24 -37.64 -17.50
C GLY A 949 2.25 -36.91 -16.61
N LEU A 950 0.95 -36.83 -16.96
CA LEU A 950 -0.10 -36.19 -16.15
C LEU A 950 -1.12 -37.19 -15.60
N VAL A 951 -1.49 -37.01 -14.33
CA VAL A 951 -2.44 -37.86 -13.61
C VAL A 951 -3.47 -37.03 -12.84
N THR A 952 -4.67 -37.60 -12.64
CA THR A 952 -5.69 -37.03 -11.74
C THR A 952 -5.17 -37.06 -10.31
N GLU A 953 -5.26 -35.91 -9.65
CA GLU A 953 -4.69 -35.66 -8.34
C GLU A 953 -5.77 -35.36 -7.29
N HIS A 954 -5.74 -36.09 -6.16
CA HIS A 954 -6.50 -35.78 -4.96
C HIS A 954 -5.71 -34.80 -4.09
N ILE A 955 -6.07 -33.52 -4.05
CA ILE A 955 -5.31 -32.55 -3.23
C ILE A 955 -5.20 -33.03 -1.76
N PHE A 956 -6.26 -33.62 -1.20
CA PHE A 956 -6.22 -34.38 0.06
C PHE A 956 -6.26 -35.89 -0.23
N GLU A 957 -5.20 -36.63 0.10
CA GLU A 957 -5.08 -38.05 -0.24
C GLU A 957 -6.01 -38.96 0.57
N LYS A 958 -6.47 -40.04 -0.07
CA LYS A 958 -7.28 -41.08 0.58
C LYS A 958 -6.55 -41.72 1.77
N GLN A 959 -5.22 -41.87 1.68
CA GLN A 959 -4.37 -42.37 2.76
C GLN A 959 -4.47 -41.51 4.02
N GLY A 960 -4.70 -40.19 3.89
CA GLY A 960 -4.94 -39.30 5.01
C GLY A 960 -6.17 -39.70 5.83
N VAL A 961 -7.30 -39.94 5.16
CA VAL A 961 -8.54 -40.39 5.82
C VAL A 961 -8.37 -41.76 6.48
N LEU A 962 -7.70 -42.69 5.80
CA LEU A 962 -7.42 -44.02 6.36
C LEU A 962 -6.53 -43.94 7.61
N ASN A 963 -5.50 -43.09 7.58
CA ASN A 963 -4.62 -42.85 8.72
C ASN A 963 -5.36 -42.15 9.86
N PHE A 964 -6.26 -41.22 9.57
CA PHE A 964 -7.13 -40.61 10.57
C PHE A 964 -7.99 -41.66 11.28
N ILE A 965 -8.70 -42.51 10.55
CA ILE A 965 -9.52 -43.57 11.14
C ILE A 965 -8.66 -44.53 11.98
N ARG A 966 -7.50 -44.96 11.45
CA ARG A 966 -6.58 -45.85 12.16
C ARG A 966 -6.10 -45.26 13.49
N THR A 967 -5.68 -44.00 13.48
CA THR A 967 -5.09 -43.34 14.65
C THR A 967 -6.14 -42.92 15.68
N THR A 968 -7.37 -42.61 15.25
CA THR A 968 -8.47 -42.34 16.17
C THR A 968 -8.95 -43.58 16.91
N ILE A 969 -8.99 -44.75 16.26
CA ILE A 969 -9.29 -46.02 16.94
C ILE A 969 -8.20 -46.39 17.95
N SER A 970 -6.92 -46.19 17.59
CA SER A 970 -5.81 -46.51 18.50
C SER A 970 -5.62 -45.49 19.62
N GLY A 971 -6.27 -44.32 19.53
CA GLY A 971 -6.12 -43.21 20.48
C GLY A 971 -4.83 -42.40 20.29
N LEU A 972 -4.07 -42.64 19.22
CA LEU A 972 -2.80 -41.95 18.93
C LEU A 972 -2.96 -40.82 17.92
N LEU A 973 -1.93 -39.99 17.81
CA LEU A 973 -1.69 -39.03 16.75
C LEU A 973 -0.61 -39.59 15.80
N PRO A 974 -0.43 -39.00 14.60
CA PRO A 974 0.55 -39.50 13.63
C PRO A 974 2.00 -39.60 14.10
N ASP A 975 2.41 -38.76 15.05
CA ASP A 975 3.73 -38.78 15.67
C ASP A 975 3.82 -39.74 16.87
N ASN A 976 2.87 -40.68 16.98
CA ASN A 976 2.70 -41.65 18.05
C ASN A 976 2.41 -41.08 19.44
N ARG A 977 2.17 -39.77 19.58
CA ARG A 977 1.70 -39.19 20.84
C ARG A 977 0.26 -39.60 21.12
N VAL A 978 -0.12 -39.59 22.39
CA VAL A 978 -1.52 -39.74 22.81
C VAL A 978 -2.23 -38.41 22.54
N SER A 979 -3.39 -38.47 21.90
CA SER A 979 -4.23 -37.30 21.65
C SER A 979 -4.86 -36.76 22.93
N SER A 980 -5.16 -35.45 22.92
CA SER A 980 -5.91 -34.81 24.00
C SER A 980 -7.38 -35.26 24.08
N PHE A 981 -7.91 -35.87 23.03
CA PHE A 981 -9.23 -36.47 23.00
C PHE A 981 -9.15 -37.99 23.21
N PRO A 982 -10.20 -38.64 23.78
CA PRO A 982 -10.29 -40.10 23.83
C PRO A 982 -10.25 -40.74 22.44
N GLY A 983 -9.85 -42.01 22.38
CA GLY A 983 -9.98 -42.79 21.14
C GLY A 983 -11.45 -42.95 20.75
N ILE A 984 -11.70 -43.13 19.46
CA ILE A 984 -13.05 -43.30 18.91
C ILE A 984 -13.37 -44.79 18.85
N ASP A 985 -14.50 -45.19 19.42
CA ASP A 985 -14.91 -46.59 19.47
C ASP A 985 -15.12 -47.16 18.04
N PRO A 986 -14.69 -48.41 17.75
CA PRO A 986 -14.89 -49.02 16.43
C PRO A 986 -16.36 -49.05 15.96
N SER A 987 -17.32 -49.11 16.88
CA SER A 987 -18.76 -49.07 16.54
C SER A 987 -19.17 -47.76 15.87
N PHE A 988 -18.52 -46.63 16.19
CA PHE A 988 -18.76 -45.35 15.50
C PHE A 988 -18.50 -45.48 14.00
N TRP A 989 -17.35 -46.03 13.64
CA TRP A 989 -16.95 -46.21 12.25
C TRP A 989 -17.78 -47.28 11.55
N ALA A 990 -18.22 -48.32 12.26
CA ALA A 990 -19.14 -49.31 11.71
C ALA A 990 -20.52 -48.70 11.40
N THR A 991 -21.12 -47.98 12.35
CA THR A 991 -22.42 -47.30 12.18
C THR A 991 -22.39 -46.31 11.02
N THR A 992 -21.40 -45.43 11.00
CA THR A 992 -21.28 -44.37 9.99
C THR A 992 -20.91 -44.90 8.60
N ALA A 993 -20.50 -46.17 8.52
CA ALA A 993 -20.22 -46.83 7.24
C ALA A 993 -21.46 -47.44 6.56
N PHE A 994 -22.45 -47.89 7.33
CA PHE A 994 -23.58 -48.65 6.79
C PHE A 994 -24.92 -47.92 6.90
N HIS A 995 -25.07 -46.98 7.83
CA HIS A 995 -26.34 -46.30 8.06
C HIS A 995 -26.41 -44.95 7.31
N GLN A 996 -27.61 -44.64 6.83
CA GLN A 996 -27.85 -43.50 5.95
C GLN A 996 -28.39 -42.31 6.73
N LEU A 997 -27.86 -41.12 6.44
CA LEU A 997 -28.40 -39.85 6.95
C LEU A 997 -29.78 -39.56 6.32
N GLN A 998 -30.71 -39.11 7.16
CA GLN A 998 -32.04 -38.68 6.74
C GLN A 998 -32.06 -37.16 6.53
N ASN A 999 -32.77 -36.68 5.50
CA ASN A 999 -32.98 -35.24 5.21
C ASN A 999 -31.70 -34.40 4.99
N VAL A 1000 -30.61 -35.00 4.55
CA VAL A 1000 -29.38 -34.28 4.15
C VAL A 1000 -29.28 -34.17 2.63
N ALA A 1001 -28.69 -33.09 2.13
CA ALA A 1001 -28.47 -32.93 0.70
C ALA A 1001 -27.46 -33.98 0.18
N PRO A 1002 -27.77 -34.72 -0.91
CA PRO A 1002 -26.84 -35.69 -1.47
C PRO A 1002 -25.59 -35.00 -2.02
N ILE A 1003 -24.42 -35.64 -1.85
CA ILE A 1003 -23.16 -35.24 -2.49
C ILE A 1003 -22.81 -36.27 -3.56
N GLY A 1004 -22.24 -35.83 -4.70
CA GLY A 1004 -21.79 -36.71 -5.77
C GLY A 1004 -22.82 -37.77 -6.16
N GLY A 1005 -23.99 -37.37 -6.65
CA GLY A 1005 -24.96 -38.29 -7.26
C GLY A 1005 -25.77 -39.19 -6.33
N GLY A 1006 -25.74 -39.00 -5.00
CA GLY A 1006 -26.71 -39.65 -4.10
C GLY A 1006 -26.18 -40.26 -2.81
N GLU A 1007 -24.92 -40.02 -2.43
CA GLU A 1007 -24.34 -40.67 -1.24
C GLU A 1007 -24.95 -40.14 0.07
N LEU A 1008 -25.52 -41.06 0.87
CA LEU A 1008 -26.21 -40.76 2.13
C LEU A 1008 -25.48 -41.32 3.36
N ALA A 1009 -24.58 -42.30 3.19
CA ALA A 1009 -23.80 -42.85 4.30
C ALA A 1009 -22.62 -41.93 4.65
N PRO A 1010 -22.42 -41.50 5.91
CA PRO A 1010 -21.38 -40.54 6.26
C PRO A 1010 -19.97 -40.91 5.81
N ILE A 1011 -19.54 -42.18 5.93
CA ILE A 1011 -18.19 -42.57 5.49
C ILE A 1011 -18.00 -42.41 3.98
N ARG A 1012 -19.03 -42.72 3.19
CA ARG A 1012 -18.97 -42.60 1.73
C ARG A 1012 -18.88 -41.13 1.35
N ARG A 1013 -19.69 -40.28 1.99
CA ARG A 1013 -19.66 -38.82 1.81
C ARG A 1013 -18.29 -38.22 2.13
N ILE A 1014 -17.63 -38.69 3.21
CA ILE A 1014 -16.25 -38.30 3.56
C ILE A 1014 -15.27 -38.60 2.42
N PHE A 1015 -15.37 -39.77 1.78
CA PHE A 1015 -14.54 -40.08 0.61
C PHE A 1015 -14.96 -39.29 -0.65
N THR A 1016 -16.24 -38.99 -0.84
CA THR A 1016 -16.73 -38.16 -1.97
C THR A 1016 -16.16 -36.75 -1.91
N VAL A 1017 -16.01 -36.17 -0.72
CA VAL A 1017 -15.44 -34.82 -0.51
C VAL A 1017 -14.01 -34.70 -1.06
N LEU A 1018 -13.26 -35.81 -1.10
CA LEU A 1018 -11.91 -35.84 -1.68
C LEU A 1018 -11.92 -35.82 -3.22
N GLY A 1019 -13.07 -36.09 -3.83
CA GLY A 1019 -13.29 -36.21 -5.27
C GLY A 1019 -13.83 -37.59 -5.68
N ALA A 1020 -14.75 -37.60 -6.64
CA ALA A 1020 -15.38 -38.81 -7.19
C ALA A 1020 -15.74 -38.63 -8.68
N ASP A 1021 -16.12 -39.72 -9.36
CA ASP A 1021 -16.55 -39.71 -10.77
C ASP A 1021 -17.67 -38.71 -11.08
N ASN A 1022 -18.55 -38.48 -10.11
CA ASN A 1022 -19.69 -37.56 -10.21
C ASN A 1022 -19.55 -36.34 -9.27
N TYR A 1023 -18.36 -36.14 -8.70
CA TYR A 1023 -17.99 -34.99 -7.89
C TYR A 1023 -16.54 -34.62 -8.18
N ARG A 1024 -16.30 -34.08 -9.38
CA ARG A 1024 -14.97 -33.95 -9.97
C ARG A 1024 -14.24 -32.65 -9.62
N ASP A 1025 -14.95 -31.65 -9.11
CA ASP A 1025 -14.41 -30.31 -8.82
C ASP A 1025 -13.18 -30.29 -7.88
N PRO A 1026 -13.07 -31.17 -6.86
CA PRO A 1026 -11.89 -31.23 -6.00
C PRO A 1026 -10.60 -31.63 -6.71
N PHE A 1027 -10.68 -32.24 -7.90
CA PHE A 1027 -9.51 -32.73 -8.63
C PHE A 1027 -8.72 -31.61 -9.32
N VAL A 1028 -7.42 -31.87 -9.44
CA VAL A 1028 -6.49 -31.17 -10.32
C VAL A 1028 -5.73 -32.18 -11.17
N LEU A 1029 -5.03 -31.70 -12.19
CA LEU A 1029 -4.04 -32.51 -12.89
C LEU A 1029 -2.65 -32.16 -12.36
N ALA A 1030 -1.82 -33.17 -12.15
CA ALA A 1030 -0.42 -32.95 -11.77
C ALA A 1030 0.53 -33.90 -12.48
N GLY A 1031 1.80 -33.51 -12.53
CA GLY A 1031 2.89 -34.38 -12.94
C GLY A 1031 2.90 -35.69 -12.13
N ASP A 1032 3.05 -36.82 -12.82
CA ASP A 1032 3.03 -38.17 -12.25
C ASP A 1032 4.02 -38.35 -11.08
N ARG A 1033 5.22 -37.80 -11.20
CA ARG A 1033 6.26 -37.82 -10.16
C ARG A 1033 5.91 -36.95 -8.96
N LEU A 1034 5.33 -35.78 -9.20
CA LEU A 1034 4.87 -34.87 -8.15
C LEU A 1034 3.77 -35.52 -7.32
N ASN A 1035 2.76 -36.09 -7.99
CA ASN A 1035 1.68 -36.87 -7.36
C ASN A 1035 2.23 -38.09 -6.60
N GLY A 1036 3.14 -38.85 -7.22
CA GLY A 1036 3.73 -40.03 -6.59
C GLY A 1036 4.47 -39.72 -5.28
N VAL A 1037 5.32 -38.69 -5.27
CA VAL A 1037 6.02 -38.27 -4.04
C VAL A 1037 5.05 -37.76 -2.98
N LYS A 1038 3.99 -37.08 -3.40
CA LYS A 1038 2.95 -36.63 -2.48
C LYS A 1038 2.21 -37.82 -1.85
N ALA A 1039 1.83 -38.84 -2.62
CA ALA A 1039 1.24 -40.05 -2.07
C ALA A 1039 2.16 -40.74 -1.04
N THR A 1040 3.47 -40.78 -1.30
CA THR A 1040 4.48 -41.28 -0.33
C THR A 1040 4.49 -40.48 0.98
N LEU A 1041 4.46 -39.14 0.88
CA LEU A 1041 4.41 -38.25 2.05
C LEU A 1041 3.16 -38.49 2.91
N TRP A 1042 1.99 -38.58 2.28
CA TRP A 1042 0.72 -38.77 2.98
C TRP A 1042 0.58 -40.16 3.62
N GLY A 1043 1.34 -41.14 3.10
CA GLY A 1043 1.47 -42.48 3.67
C GLY A 1043 2.51 -42.59 4.80
N TYR A 1044 3.29 -41.55 5.07
CA TYR A 1044 4.46 -41.58 5.96
C TYR A 1044 5.52 -42.62 5.57
N ASN A 1045 5.66 -42.90 4.27
CA ASN A 1045 6.69 -43.79 3.74
C ASN A 1045 8.00 -43.04 3.52
N ASP A 1046 9.12 -43.77 3.43
CA ASP A 1046 10.43 -43.21 3.14
C ASP A 1046 10.45 -42.51 1.77
N LEU A 1047 11.00 -41.29 1.73
CA LEU A 1047 10.98 -40.44 0.53
C LEU A 1047 12.00 -40.87 -0.54
N ALA A 1048 13.00 -41.66 -0.17
CA ALA A 1048 13.86 -42.41 -1.07
C ALA A 1048 14.60 -43.50 -0.27
N ASP A 1049 15.02 -44.58 -0.94
CA ASP A 1049 15.90 -45.58 -0.32
C ASP A 1049 17.29 -44.96 -0.09
N PRO A 1050 17.85 -45.03 1.14
CA PRO A 1050 19.17 -44.49 1.43
C PRO A 1050 20.31 -45.10 0.62
N ASN A 1051 20.24 -46.37 0.25
CA ASN A 1051 21.25 -47.03 -0.58
C ASN A 1051 21.24 -46.49 -2.01
N ASP A 1052 20.05 -46.22 -2.55
CA ASP A 1052 19.89 -45.63 -3.87
C ASP A 1052 20.41 -44.19 -3.90
N MET A 1053 20.08 -43.39 -2.88
CA MET A 1053 20.57 -42.02 -2.74
C MET A 1053 22.11 -41.96 -2.63
N ASN A 1054 22.71 -42.85 -1.84
CA ASN A 1054 24.16 -42.99 -1.73
C ASN A 1054 24.83 -43.47 -3.03
N THR A 1055 24.14 -44.28 -3.82
CA THR A 1055 24.64 -44.73 -5.12
C THR A 1055 24.57 -43.60 -6.15
N TRP A 1056 23.44 -42.90 -6.22
CA TRP A 1056 23.20 -41.83 -7.19
C TRP A 1056 24.07 -40.61 -6.97
N VAL A 1057 24.35 -40.22 -5.72
CA VAL A 1057 25.20 -39.05 -5.46
C VAL A 1057 26.59 -39.17 -6.10
N LEU A 1058 27.08 -40.41 -6.28
CA LEU A 1058 28.37 -40.71 -6.91
C LEU A 1058 28.23 -41.02 -8.41
N SER A 1059 27.20 -41.77 -8.80
CA SER A 1059 27.09 -42.36 -10.15
C SER A 1059 26.10 -41.65 -11.09
N ASP A 1060 25.07 -40.99 -10.56
CA ASP A 1060 24.06 -40.27 -11.32
C ASP A 1060 23.57 -39.02 -10.54
N PRO A 1061 24.38 -37.95 -10.51
CA PRO A 1061 24.07 -36.74 -9.75
C PRO A 1061 22.79 -36.04 -10.21
N VAL A 1062 22.39 -36.23 -11.46
CA VAL A 1062 21.15 -35.68 -12.03
C VAL A 1062 19.94 -36.36 -11.40
N ARG A 1063 19.97 -37.69 -11.29
CA ARG A 1063 18.90 -38.46 -10.64
C ARG A 1063 18.83 -38.20 -9.14
N PHE A 1064 19.99 -38.08 -8.47
CA PHE A 1064 20.09 -37.67 -7.07
C PHE A 1064 19.42 -36.30 -6.83
N LEU A 1065 19.78 -35.28 -7.63
CA LEU A 1065 19.24 -33.94 -7.51
C LEU A 1065 17.74 -33.89 -7.85
N ASN A 1066 17.29 -34.66 -8.85
CA ASN A 1066 15.88 -34.76 -9.20
C ASN A 1066 15.04 -35.33 -8.05
N GLN A 1067 15.54 -36.32 -7.31
CA GLN A 1067 14.79 -36.86 -6.16
C GLN A 1067 14.59 -35.81 -5.07
N ILE A 1068 15.64 -35.05 -4.72
CA ILE A 1068 15.55 -33.93 -3.78
C ILE A 1068 14.59 -32.86 -4.30
N ARG A 1069 14.70 -32.53 -5.59
CA ARG A 1069 13.84 -31.56 -6.27
C ARG A 1069 12.37 -31.95 -6.25
N PHE A 1070 12.04 -33.24 -6.46
CA PHE A 1070 10.67 -33.74 -6.39
C PHE A 1070 10.07 -33.57 -5.01
N VAL A 1071 10.81 -33.92 -3.95
CA VAL A 1071 10.36 -33.75 -2.56
C VAL A 1071 10.08 -32.28 -2.22
N ILE A 1072 10.99 -31.37 -2.57
CA ILE A 1072 10.80 -29.93 -2.33
C ILE A 1072 9.65 -29.37 -3.18
N GLY A 1073 9.56 -29.80 -4.44
CA GLY A 1073 8.50 -29.39 -5.36
C GLY A 1073 7.11 -29.78 -4.86
N THR A 1074 6.96 -30.96 -4.25
CA THR A 1074 5.68 -31.39 -3.68
C THR A 1074 5.17 -30.48 -2.57
N ILE A 1075 6.04 -30.00 -1.68
CA ILE A 1075 5.65 -29.02 -0.65
C ILE A 1075 5.32 -27.66 -1.29
N ARG A 1076 6.06 -27.26 -2.32
CA ARG A 1076 5.74 -26.04 -3.09
C ARG A 1076 4.41 -26.12 -3.83
N TYR A 1077 4.04 -27.31 -4.30
CA TYR A 1077 2.74 -27.60 -4.90
C TYR A 1077 1.60 -27.42 -3.89
N LEU A 1078 1.71 -28.03 -2.70
CA LEU A 1078 0.71 -27.88 -1.63
C LEU A 1078 0.56 -26.43 -1.14
N ASN A 1079 1.60 -25.62 -1.32
CA ASN A 1079 1.62 -24.20 -0.99
C ASN A 1079 1.24 -23.26 -2.15
N GLN A 1080 0.85 -23.78 -3.32
CA GLN A 1080 0.28 -22.94 -4.38
C GLN A 1080 -1.04 -22.35 -3.89
N ASP A 1081 -1.27 -21.04 -4.08
CA ASP A 1081 -2.43 -20.34 -3.50
C ASP A 1081 -3.79 -20.95 -3.88
N THR A 1082 -3.91 -21.48 -5.08
CA THR A 1082 -5.10 -22.19 -5.57
C THR A 1082 -5.25 -23.57 -4.96
N VAL A 1083 -4.16 -24.36 -4.93
CA VAL A 1083 -4.13 -25.72 -4.35
C VAL A 1083 -4.39 -25.65 -2.84
N ASN A 1084 -3.76 -24.72 -2.14
CA ASN A 1084 -3.90 -24.50 -0.70
C ASN A 1084 -5.33 -24.08 -0.32
N ARG A 1085 -5.95 -23.16 -1.08
CA ARG A 1085 -7.37 -22.80 -0.88
C ARG A 1085 -8.31 -23.96 -1.13
N HIS A 1086 -8.05 -24.77 -2.15
CA HIS A 1086 -8.86 -25.97 -2.40
C HIS A 1086 -8.68 -27.01 -1.30
N LEU A 1087 -7.46 -27.22 -0.81
CA LEU A 1087 -7.17 -28.08 0.35
C LEU A 1087 -7.94 -27.61 1.60
N ALA A 1088 -7.96 -26.30 1.87
CA ALA A 1088 -8.74 -25.70 2.94
C ALA A 1088 -10.25 -25.98 2.81
N GLY A 1089 -10.79 -25.85 1.59
CA GLY A 1089 -12.18 -26.17 1.30
C GLY A 1089 -12.50 -27.65 1.53
N ILE A 1090 -11.61 -28.55 1.11
CA ILE A 1090 -11.75 -30.00 1.35
C ILE A 1090 -11.74 -30.30 2.85
N ILE A 1091 -10.80 -29.74 3.62
CA ILE A 1091 -10.73 -29.89 5.09
C ILE A 1091 -12.01 -29.38 5.76
N THR A 1092 -12.54 -28.24 5.33
CA THR A 1092 -13.79 -27.68 5.85
C THR A 1092 -14.97 -28.60 5.59
N ASN A 1093 -15.09 -29.13 4.37
CA ASN A 1093 -16.15 -30.07 4.02
C ASN A 1093 -16.02 -31.39 4.78
N LEU A 1094 -14.79 -31.89 5.02
CA LEU A 1094 -14.56 -33.05 5.87
C LEU A 1094 -15.07 -32.83 7.30
N ARG A 1095 -14.84 -31.65 7.89
CA ARG A 1095 -15.35 -31.30 9.24
C ARG A 1095 -16.88 -31.34 9.28
N VAL A 1096 -17.55 -30.82 8.25
CA VAL A 1096 -19.02 -30.85 8.13
C VAL A 1096 -19.51 -32.30 8.09
N GLU A 1097 -18.92 -33.15 7.25
CA GLU A 1097 -19.33 -34.55 7.13
C GLU A 1097 -19.04 -35.36 8.41
N LEU A 1098 -17.95 -35.06 9.11
CA LEU A 1098 -17.64 -35.66 10.41
C LEU A 1098 -18.64 -35.22 11.50
N ALA A 1099 -19.10 -33.97 11.49
CA ALA A 1099 -20.15 -33.52 12.40
C ALA A 1099 -21.50 -34.22 12.15
N LEU A 1100 -21.83 -34.46 10.87
CA LEU A 1100 -23.02 -35.25 10.50
C LEU A 1100 -22.88 -36.71 10.95
N ALA A 1101 -21.69 -37.31 10.83
CA ALA A 1101 -21.39 -38.64 11.34
C ALA A 1101 -21.57 -38.74 12.86
N GLU A 1102 -21.11 -37.72 13.61
CA GLU A 1102 -21.31 -37.62 15.05
C GLU A 1102 -22.80 -37.52 15.43
N ALA A 1103 -23.55 -36.70 14.71
CA ALA A 1103 -24.99 -36.52 14.93
C ALA A 1103 -25.77 -37.83 14.68
N LEU A 1104 -25.45 -38.55 13.60
CA LEU A 1104 -26.05 -39.86 13.30
C LEU A 1104 -25.76 -40.86 14.43
N TYR A 1105 -24.48 -41.00 14.81
CA TYR A 1105 -24.10 -41.94 15.85
C TYR A 1105 -24.79 -41.64 17.19
N ARG A 1106 -24.88 -40.35 17.55
CA ARG A 1106 -25.61 -39.90 18.75
C ARG A 1106 -27.08 -40.30 18.74
N SER A 1107 -27.72 -40.22 17.58
CA SER A 1107 -29.14 -40.59 17.44
C SER A 1107 -29.40 -42.09 17.62
N GLU A 1108 -28.46 -42.93 17.17
CA GLU A 1108 -28.60 -44.39 17.23
C GLU A 1108 -28.09 -45.00 18.53
N HIS A 1109 -27.17 -44.32 19.21
CA HIS A 1109 -26.54 -44.77 20.45
C HIS A 1109 -26.70 -43.72 21.57
N PRO A 1110 -27.93 -43.44 22.03
CA PRO A 1110 -28.21 -42.34 22.97
C PRO A 1110 -27.57 -42.51 24.35
N THR A 1111 -27.12 -43.71 24.69
CA THR A 1111 -26.45 -44.03 25.96
C THR A 1111 -24.92 -44.12 25.85
N ALA A 1112 -24.36 -44.05 24.63
CA ALA A 1112 -22.92 -44.09 24.41
C ALA A 1112 -22.28 -42.72 24.68
N ALA A 1113 -21.02 -42.70 25.14
CA ALA A 1113 -20.26 -41.47 25.27
C ALA A 1113 -20.07 -40.83 23.89
N ILE A 1114 -20.39 -39.54 23.76
CA ILE A 1114 -20.32 -38.83 22.48
C ILE A 1114 -18.85 -38.67 22.06
N PRO A 1115 -18.45 -39.22 20.90
CA PRO A 1115 -17.10 -39.04 20.40
C PRO A 1115 -16.96 -37.62 19.82
N ASN A 1116 -16.07 -36.78 20.37
CA ASN A 1116 -15.75 -35.46 19.80
C ASN A 1116 -14.86 -35.64 18.55
N VAL A 1117 -15.46 -36.11 17.45
CA VAL A 1117 -14.72 -36.54 16.27
C VAL A 1117 -14.17 -35.36 15.46
N VAL A 1118 -14.85 -34.21 15.49
CA VAL A 1118 -14.40 -32.98 14.81
C VAL A 1118 -13.19 -32.39 15.53
N GLY A 1119 -13.25 -32.23 16.86
CA GLY A 1119 -12.10 -31.76 17.63
C GLY A 1119 -10.90 -32.70 17.52
N ARG A 1120 -11.16 -34.01 17.46
CA ARG A 1120 -10.15 -35.02 17.18
C ARG A 1120 -9.52 -34.89 15.80
N PHE A 1121 -10.33 -34.61 14.77
CA PHE A 1121 -9.83 -34.37 13.41
C PHE A 1121 -8.98 -33.10 13.33
N ASP A 1122 -9.38 -32.02 14.01
CA ASP A 1122 -8.62 -30.76 14.01
C ASP A 1122 -7.23 -30.95 14.64
N GLU A 1123 -7.13 -31.62 15.80
CA GLU A 1123 -5.85 -31.96 16.43
C GLU A 1123 -5.02 -32.92 15.55
N TRP A 1124 -5.67 -33.93 14.97
CA TRP A 1124 -5.00 -34.89 14.08
C TRP A 1124 -4.45 -34.24 12.83
N ALA A 1125 -5.23 -33.37 12.16
CA ALA A 1125 -4.84 -32.70 10.93
C ALA A 1125 -3.63 -31.78 11.16
N TYR A 1126 -3.63 -31.03 12.26
CA TYR A 1126 -2.48 -30.20 12.65
C TYR A 1126 -1.21 -31.05 12.80
N VAL A 1127 -1.30 -32.18 13.52
CA VAL A 1127 -0.14 -33.05 13.70
C VAL A 1127 0.26 -33.78 12.40
N HIS A 1128 -0.70 -34.20 11.57
CA HIS A 1128 -0.45 -34.82 10.27
C HIS A 1128 0.43 -33.95 9.38
N PHE A 1129 0.02 -32.70 9.16
CA PHE A 1129 0.79 -31.77 8.32
C PHE A 1129 2.13 -31.38 8.95
N ARG A 1130 2.19 -31.26 10.28
CA ARG A 1130 3.45 -31.05 10.99
C ARG A 1130 4.42 -32.22 10.80
N THR A 1131 3.95 -33.46 10.90
CA THR A 1131 4.77 -34.66 10.69
C THR A 1131 5.26 -34.74 9.24
N ILE A 1132 4.41 -34.44 8.26
CA ILE A 1132 4.82 -34.34 6.85
C ILE A 1132 5.95 -33.30 6.69
N ASN A 1133 5.80 -32.11 7.29
CA ASN A 1133 6.81 -31.05 7.23
C ASN A 1133 8.16 -31.51 7.81
N LEU A 1134 8.12 -32.15 8.99
CA LEU A 1134 9.34 -32.65 9.66
C LEU A 1134 10.03 -33.73 8.82
N ASN A 1135 9.29 -34.71 8.29
CA ASN A 1135 9.85 -35.77 7.46
C ASN A 1135 10.53 -35.21 6.19
N VAL A 1136 9.96 -34.16 5.59
CA VAL A 1136 10.59 -33.48 4.46
C VAL A 1136 11.85 -32.74 4.87
N GLN A 1137 11.81 -31.99 5.98
CA GLN A 1137 12.98 -31.29 6.50
C GLN A 1137 14.12 -32.27 6.77
N ASP A 1138 13.85 -33.36 7.49
CA ASP A 1138 14.84 -34.39 7.82
C ASP A 1138 15.45 -35.02 6.56
N PHE A 1139 14.62 -35.38 5.58
CA PHE A 1139 15.09 -35.91 4.29
C PHE A 1139 16.00 -34.91 3.57
N VAL A 1140 15.57 -33.66 3.44
CA VAL A 1140 16.31 -32.64 2.68
C VAL A 1140 17.61 -32.29 3.41
N PHE A 1141 17.61 -32.10 4.73
CA PHE A 1141 18.83 -31.82 5.49
C PHE A 1141 19.83 -32.97 5.40
N THR A 1142 19.36 -34.21 5.47
CA THR A 1142 20.20 -35.40 5.36
C THR A 1142 20.93 -35.43 4.02
N TRP A 1143 20.23 -35.24 2.90
CA TRP A 1143 20.83 -35.44 1.56
C TRP A 1143 21.43 -34.18 0.94
N VAL A 1144 20.94 -32.98 1.26
CA VAL A 1144 21.57 -31.72 0.82
C VAL A 1144 22.88 -31.48 1.57
N GLY A 1145 22.97 -31.89 2.84
CA GLY A 1145 24.19 -31.79 3.65
C GLY A 1145 25.37 -32.62 3.11
N VAL A 1146 25.09 -33.64 2.29
CA VAL A 1146 26.12 -34.49 1.63
C VAL A 1146 26.86 -33.73 0.51
N VAL A 1147 26.33 -32.60 0.03
CA VAL A 1147 26.91 -31.87 -1.11
C VAL A 1147 27.28 -30.44 -0.71
N ASN A 1148 28.58 -30.16 -0.58
CA ASN A 1148 29.18 -28.89 -0.12
C ASN A 1148 28.83 -27.62 -0.95
N SER A 1149 28.05 -27.73 -2.03
CA SER A 1149 27.75 -26.64 -2.99
C SER A 1149 26.26 -26.34 -3.20
N LEU A 1150 25.35 -26.97 -2.44
CA LEU A 1150 23.88 -26.86 -2.65
C LEU A 1150 23.18 -25.82 -1.77
N GLN A 1151 23.73 -24.61 -1.67
CA GLN A 1151 23.17 -23.53 -0.84
C GLN A 1151 21.73 -23.15 -1.25
N VAL A 1152 21.35 -23.28 -2.53
CA VAL A 1152 20.00 -22.96 -3.04
C VAL A 1152 18.96 -23.97 -2.56
N LEU A 1153 19.29 -25.27 -2.57
CA LEU A 1153 18.39 -26.32 -2.07
C LEU A 1153 18.32 -26.29 -0.54
N ALA A 1154 19.41 -25.96 0.15
CA ALA A 1154 19.43 -25.76 1.61
C ALA A 1154 18.61 -24.55 2.05
N ALA A 1155 18.68 -23.42 1.33
CA ALA A 1155 17.84 -22.25 1.57
C ALA A 1155 16.36 -22.52 1.26
N ALA A 1156 16.08 -23.28 0.20
CA ALA A 1156 14.72 -23.75 -0.08
C ALA A 1156 14.20 -24.70 1.02
N ALA A 1157 15.06 -25.49 1.65
CA ALA A 1157 14.75 -26.41 2.74
C ALA A 1157 14.39 -25.69 4.04
N GLY A 1158 15.11 -24.62 4.38
CA GLY A 1158 14.89 -23.83 5.60
C GLY A 1158 13.55 -23.09 5.65
N ALA A 1159 12.80 -23.07 4.54
CA ALA A 1159 11.48 -22.45 4.41
C ALA A 1159 10.33 -23.47 4.20
N LEU A 1160 10.59 -24.78 4.35
CA LEU A 1160 9.58 -25.82 4.11
C LEU A 1160 8.65 -25.98 5.30
N ALA A 1161 7.50 -25.33 5.22
CA ALA A 1161 6.29 -25.71 5.94
C ALA A 1161 5.11 -25.67 4.96
N VAL A 1162 4.27 -26.71 4.95
CA VAL A 1162 2.90 -26.59 4.43
C VAL A 1162 2.23 -25.49 5.25
N ASN A 1163 1.94 -24.36 4.60
CA ASN A 1163 1.39 -23.18 5.25
C ASN A 1163 -0.10 -23.40 5.50
N LEU A 1164 -0.42 -23.79 6.73
CA LEU A 1164 -1.79 -23.91 7.22
C LEU A 1164 -2.35 -22.58 7.75
N ASP A 1165 -1.52 -21.56 7.99
CA ASP A 1165 -1.94 -20.25 8.49
C ASP A 1165 -2.77 -19.46 7.46
N ARG A 1166 -2.84 -19.94 6.21
CA ARG A 1166 -3.73 -19.46 5.15
C ARG A 1166 -5.06 -20.21 5.08
N VAL A 1167 -5.29 -21.19 5.96
CA VAL A 1167 -6.53 -21.97 6.08
C VAL A 1167 -7.45 -21.30 7.10
N PRO A 1168 -8.65 -20.84 6.72
CA PRO A 1168 -9.59 -20.25 7.67
C PRO A 1168 -10.04 -21.29 8.71
N GLY A 1169 -9.81 -21.02 9.99
CA GLY A 1169 -10.46 -21.75 11.09
C GLY A 1169 -9.76 -23.02 11.61
N GLN A 1170 -8.44 -23.14 11.46
CA GLN A 1170 -7.64 -23.94 12.39
C GLN A 1170 -7.00 -23.02 13.46
N PRO A 1171 -6.85 -23.51 14.71
CA PRO A 1171 -6.36 -22.72 15.84
C PRO A 1171 -4.92 -22.24 15.68
#